data_AF-A0A5P1V5B2-F1
#
_entry.id   AF-A0A5P1V5B2-F1
#
_cell.length_a   1.000
_cell.length_b   1.000
_cell.length_c   1.000
_cell.angle_alpha   90.00
_cell.angle_beta   90.00
_cell.angle_gamma   90.00
#
_symmetry.space_group_name_H-M   'P 1'
#
loop_
_entity.id
_entity.type
_entity.pdbx_description
1 polymer ?
#
loop_
_entity_poly.entity_id
_entity_poly.type
_entity_poly.pdbx_seq_one_letter_code
_entity_poly.pdbx_strand_id
1 'polypeptide(L)'
;MIGFLKFDFYFKISSFISTISTIRNIVLAFVLALSLVVYAYSQEVVKEGKILSLSVNISKEKPALGVTIQSFQDRSKIAFKGSSRERLIDKANKKGDLLDKNSLLAKTSAINVLDGIFIDKNTGEITLVGHYDPKYKTGPLPYVQVLDEALRYPYPSFSLDPTKNTYRALEEIKSIFDQEMDRVGRDLNYGANWLSGILKEILYSSPPLPEKQILLARLKVFSITPEEFEAYLNWEPKSKKWKFNNREQLEQYLHLQELFYKIFMALGLEGKYGKAMVQFWGFQKFSEVYGMENAGHWFREIYETLGLIDEFERIRSDFNSGKIDNWEASRNLLFLLYKNLLRGMGVKEEVIEAAIKRAPLRGNCDQELSEFANQKFEEIQREWMMKTVFYNLVLSDSFIKKRFKIPSIEVKPTYFNLSSDTYIAKAFFYADYTLKYVTTLNLETASLKDFYPFVVYLTQKVNEKGKGKEFQKIKNGLDRHWIFPRKVELKISPDKSAVYFARSEVRIGSEPLSSDMPSWYVEILKEYAEMLTSRYEEFSQIFPSLHTMREIQKVLALARWLKSNNLKVTLPSYQRVDLEELVGVTGTTVATFCYSKETDSFSFFVENHGGGVDYRDTTNAWIKGNYIETKDAIHQLAASSVLAEKAVASALAGDLESARDLAEKSAQAMIGRIDLSSLGVKVPLYVNPQLNSLPVGSQGVFNKKLLEVVAANLDEYARLKKEISSAESFKHTEPEKYNQILAKAKEEEAKIKTSLQKLNDLLNHYRQNPLDYQTVGQKIVELKPDRPLVIDPTVFKRKPQTSTLEDKPEEVEKRAEKLKEEKLLPDETKLGEELADLKHKLYLAKINLDKLNKGMLENIKEFESWREETEKAILRSEERFKEIMLDLLQDNLFKRLEKHFKKSPKREKEIKRFKDLLATKDFADWASVEDHTFEDLAEGIVKAVNAIPGIEDKIKDLAKVLSHFVNTGLDLKVVFTHWTKMKEFEKNLDLYYKAVSAQKQYIEKCMKRIKEIEGELQKLNQKS
;
A
#
# COMPACT_ATOMS: atom_id res chain seq x y z
N MET A 1 -18.16 37.60 36.10
CA MET A 1 -18.44 36.31 36.75
C MET A 1 -17.43 35.21 36.37
N ILE A 2 -17.14 34.98 35.08
CA ILE A 2 -16.17 33.94 34.63
C ILE A 2 -14.70 34.24 34.99
N GLY A 3 -14.32 35.51 35.11
CA GLY A 3 -12.96 35.90 35.54
C GLY A 3 -12.66 35.63 37.02
N PHE A 4 -13.68 35.63 37.88
CA PHE A 4 -13.54 35.40 39.33
C PHE A 4 -13.43 33.90 39.66
N LEU A 5 -14.15 33.06 38.91
CA LEU A 5 -14.04 31.59 38.97
C LEU A 5 -12.69 31.07 38.46
N LYS A 6 -12.05 31.77 37.51
CA LYS A 6 -10.73 31.38 37.00
C LYS A 6 -9.61 31.51 38.03
N PHE A 7 -9.67 32.53 38.89
CA PHE A 7 -8.58 32.85 39.81
C PHE A 7 -8.60 31.96 41.06
N ASP A 8 -9.79 31.73 41.63
CA ASP A 8 -9.96 30.89 42.83
C ASP A 8 -9.78 29.39 42.53
N PHE A 9 -10.12 28.97 41.30
CA PHE A 9 -9.91 27.60 40.81
C PHE A 9 -8.43 27.29 40.56
N TYR A 10 -7.65 28.23 40.00
CA TYR A 10 -6.22 28.04 39.75
C TYR A 10 -5.39 28.02 41.04
N PHE A 11 -5.76 28.85 42.03
CA PHE A 11 -5.03 28.95 43.29
C PHE A 11 -5.18 27.67 44.15
N LYS A 12 -6.39 27.09 44.18
CA LYS A 12 -6.68 25.84 44.90
C LYS A 12 -6.03 24.61 44.25
N ILE A 13 -5.94 24.57 42.92
CA ILE A 13 -5.23 23.50 42.18
C ILE A 13 -3.71 23.61 42.36
N SER A 14 -3.14 24.82 42.37
CA SER A 14 -1.70 25.03 42.57
C SER A 14 -1.23 24.59 43.96
N SER A 15 -2.02 24.84 45.01
CA SER A 15 -1.73 24.40 46.39
C SER A 15 -1.71 22.86 46.49
N PHE A 16 -2.70 22.19 45.90
CA PHE A 16 -2.80 20.74 45.90
C PHE A 16 -1.70 20.05 45.06
N ILE A 17 -1.25 20.67 43.96
CA ILE A 17 -0.15 20.15 43.11
C ILE A 17 1.21 20.26 43.82
N SER A 18 1.41 21.28 44.66
CA SER A 18 2.64 21.42 45.47
C SER A 18 2.84 20.23 46.40
N THR A 19 1.77 19.81 47.10
CA THR A 19 1.78 18.66 48.02
C THR A 19 2.07 17.34 47.30
N ILE A 20 1.52 17.13 46.10
CA ILE A 20 1.74 15.92 45.29
C ILE A 20 3.15 15.87 44.68
N SER A 21 3.71 17.03 44.31
CA SER A 21 5.09 17.13 43.80
C SER A 21 6.13 16.73 44.86
N THR A 22 5.89 17.11 46.11
CA THR A 22 6.73 16.73 47.26
C THR A 22 6.70 15.22 47.51
N ILE A 23 5.53 14.59 47.47
CA ILE A 23 5.35 13.14 47.59
C ILE A 23 6.06 12.39 46.44
N ARG A 24 6.00 12.92 45.21
CA ARG A 24 6.70 12.35 44.05
C ARG A 24 8.22 12.36 44.22
N ASN A 25 8.78 13.45 44.76
CA ASN A 25 10.23 13.60 44.93
C ASN A 25 10.77 12.66 46.03
N ILE A 26 9.97 12.39 47.07
CA ILE A 26 10.30 11.44 48.14
C ILE A 26 10.32 9.99 47.63
N VAL A 27 9.31 9.60 46.82
CA VAL A 27 9.26 8.27 46.20
C VAL A 27 10.41 8.08 45.20
N LEU A 28 10.77 9.13 44.44
CA LEU A 28 11.90 9.06 43.51
C LEU A 28 13.25 8.91 44.24
N ALA A 29 13.46 9.62 45.34
CA ALA A 29 14.67 9.53 46.15
C ALA A 29 14.83 8.14 46.79
N PHE A 30 13.73 7.54 47.23
CA PHE A 30 13.71 6.19 47.80
C PHE A 30 13.97 5.10 46.75
N VAL A 31 13.45 5.27 45.53
CA VAL A 31 13.69 4.35 44.40
C VAL A 31 15.12 4.48 43.87
N LEU A 32 15.70 5.69 43.86
CA LEU A 32 17.09 5.94 43.47
C LEU A 32 18.09 5.38 44.49
N ALA A 33 17.79 5.46 45.79
CA ALA A 33 18.61 4.85 46.84
C ALA A 33 18.58 3.31 46.80
N LEU A 34 17.47 2.70 46.40
CA LEU A 34 17.37 1.24 46.21
C LEU A 34 18.05 0.74 44.92
N SER A 35 18.09 1.55 43.87
CA SER A 35 18.70 1.17 42.59
C SER A 35 20.23 1.33 42.57
N LEU A 36 20.80 2.13 43.47
CA LEU A 36 22.25 2.26 43.69
C LEU A 36 22.91 1.04 44.37
N VAL A 37 22.14 0.13 44.98
CA VAL A 37 22.66 -1.07 45.67
C VAL A 37 22.68 -2.31 44.75
N VAL A 38 22.07 -2.25 43.56
CA VAL A 38 21.92 -3.42 42.66
C VAL A 38 22.66 -3.26 41.31
N TYR A 39 23.21 -2.08 41.00
CA TYR A 39 23.83 -1.81 39.70
C TYR A 39 25.32 -1.49 39.79
N ALA A 40 26.13 -2.52 40.01
CA ALA A 40 27.58 -2.47 39.82
C ALA A 40 28.02 -3.59 38.86
N TYR A 41 27.62 -3.52 37.59
CA TYR A 41 28.32 -4.11 36.43
C TYR A 41 27.72 -3.55 35.13
N SER A 42 28.60 -3.11 34.22
CA SER A 42 28.40 -2.72 32.81
C SER A 42 27.47 -1.54 32.44
N GLN A 43 28.14 -0.46 32.03
CA GLN A 43 27.95 0.44 30.89
C GLN A 43 26.66 1.26 30.61
N GLU A 44 26.98 2.50 30.19
CA GLU A 44 26.33 3.41 29.24
C GLU A 44 25.09 4.22 29.66
N VAL A 45 25.32 5.54 29.66
CA VAL A 45 24.36 6.61 29.89
C VAL A 45 23.68 6.98 28.57
N VAL A 46 22.36 6.86 28.51
CA VAL A 46 21.51 7.57 27.53
C VAL A 46 20.71 8.63 28.27
N LYS A 47 20.94 9.90 27.92
CA LYS A 47 20.05 11.02 28.26
C LYS A 47 19.61 11.67 26.95
N GLU A 48 18.30 11.73 26.74
CA GLU A 48 17.61 12.50 25.67
C GLU A 48 17.81 12.08 24.20
N GLY A 49 17.55 10.80 23.88
CA GLY A 49 16.97 10.44 22.58
C GLY A 49 17.77 10.75 21.30
N LYS A 50 19.10 10.88 21.38
CA LYS A 50 20.00 10.90 20.23
C LYS A 50 21.20 9.99 20.48
N ILE A 51 21.39 8.98 19.62
CA ILE A 51 22.59 8.15 19.60
C ILE A 51 23.71 8.95 18.93
N LEU A 52 24.74 9.32 19.68
CA LEU A 52 26.00 9.83 19.14
C LEU A 52 27.01 8.68 19.14
N SER A 53 27.42 8.21 17.96
CA SER A 53 28.56 7.29 17.87
C SER A 53 29.86 8.10 17.85
N LEU A 54 30.66 8.01 18.92
CA LEU A 54 32.02 8.53 18.95
C LEU A 54 32.96 7.45 18.42
N SER A 55 33.41 7.58 17.17
CA SER A 55 34.52 6.78 16.67
C SER A 55 35.81 7.59 16.80
N VAL A 56 36.64 7.25 17.79
CA VAL A 56 37.99 7.81 17.92
C VAL A 56 38.92 6.99 17.03
N ASN A 57 39.39 7.57 15.93
CA ASN A 57 40.40 6.94 15.09
C ASN A 57 41.74 7.67 15.33
N ILE A 58 42.64 7.03 16.07
CA ILE A 58 43.97 7.57 16.35
C ILE A 58 44.90 7.07 15.25
N SER A 59 45.26 7.94 14.30
CA SER A 59 46.36 7.66 13.37
C SER A 59 47.68 7.65 14.15
N LYS A 60 48.54 6.67 13.86
CA LYS A 60 49.82 6.45 14.55
C LYS A 60 50.88 7.56 14.35
N GLU A 61 50.62 8.59 13.54
CA GLU A 61 51.71 9.45 13.05
C GLU A 61 51.62 10.96 13.38
N LYS A 62 50.65 11.45 14.18
CA LYS A 62 50.71 12.79 14.83
C LYS A 62 49.48 13.05 15.73
N PRO A 63 49.65 13.34 17.04
CA PRO A 63 48.51 13.61 17.92
C PRO A 63 48.21 15.10 17.96
N ALA A 64 47.21 15.54 17.20
CA ALA A 64 46.49 16.77 17.49
C ALA A 64 45.01 16.41 17.62
N LEU A 65 44.48 16.56 18.84
CA LEU A 65 43.08 16.29 19.18
C LEU A 65 42.19 17.33 18.50
N GLY A 66 41.71 17.01 17.31
CA GLY A 66 40.58 17.67 16.67
C GLY A 66 39.36 16.76 16.72
N VAL A 67 38.47 16.96 17.69
CA VAL A 67 37.16 16.29 17.70
C VAL A 67 36.26 17.01 16.71
N THR A 68 36.06 16.45 15.51
CA THR A 68 35.04 16.95 14.58
C THR A 68 33.73 16.21 14.82
N ILE A 69 32.75 16.89 15.42
CA ILE A 69 31.39 16.37 15.59
C ILE A 69 30.64 16.59 14.27
N GLN A 70 30.51 15.55 13.45
CA GLN A 70 29.60 15.57 12.30
C GLN A 70 28.25 14.97 12.69
N SER A 71 27.17 15.69 12.37
CA SER A 71 25.82 15.18 12.58
C SER A 71 25.55 13.98 11.67
N PHE A 72 24.77 13.00 12.14
CA PHE A 72 24.40 11.81 11.37
C PHE A 72 23.65 12.13 10.05
N GLN A 73 23.16 13.37 9.90
CA GLN A 73 22.44 13.83 8.71
C GLN A 73 23.36 14.11 7.50
N ASP A 74 24.67 14.30 7.70
CA ASP A 74 25.59 14.58 6.58
C ASP A 74 26.19 13.33 5.94
N ARG A 75 26.30 12.21 6.67
CA ARG A 75 26.71 10.91 6.08
C ARG A 75 25.59 10.23 5.30
N SER A 76 24.32 10.43 5.68
CA SER A 76 23.19 9.88 4.94
C SER A 76 22.97 10.60 3.60
N LYS A 77 23.31 11.88 3.47
CA LYS A 77 23.16 12.65 2.21
C LYS A 77 24.16 12.29 1.11
N ILE A 78 25.30 11.67 1.45
CA ILE A 78 26.33 11.27 0.46
C ILE A 78 26.13 9.82 -0.02
N ALA A 79 25.49 8.95 0.79
CA ALA A 79 25.18 7.57 0.40
C ALA A 79 23.78 7.37 -0.23
N PHE A 80 22.84 8.32 -0.08
CA PHE A 80 21.47 8.24 -0.61
C PHE A 80 21.19 9.15 -1.83
N LYS A 81 22.22 9.54 -2.59
CA LYS A 81 22.05 10.20 -3.89
C LYS A 81 21.99 9.23 -5.09
N GLY A 82 21.76 7.95 -4.87
CA GLY A 82 21.41 6.99 -5.93
C GLY A 82 19.91 6.96 -6.15
N SER A 83 19.46 7.07 -7.40
CA SER A 83 18.09 6.85 -7.90
C SER A 83 17.09 6.24 -6.91
N SER A 84 15.90 6.81 -6.78
CA SER A 84 14.71 6.03 -6.41
C SER A 84 14.79 4.70 -7.16
N ARG A 85 14.99 3.58 -6.45
CA ARG A 85 15.13 2.24 -7.04
C ARG A 85 13.76 1.84 -7.59
N GLU A 86 13.36 2.48 -8.69
CA GLU A 86 12.25 2.07 -9.53
C GLU A 86 12.50 0.59 -9.85
N ARG A 87 11.53 -0.27 -9.56
CA ARG A 87 11.71 -1.71 -9.78
C ARG A 87 11.93 -1.91 -11.27
N LEU A 88 12.71 -2.92 -11.65
CA LEU A 88 12.97 -3.19 -13.06
C LEU A 88 11.67 -3.44 -13.84
N ILE A 89 10.67 -4.04 -13.20
CA ILE A 89 9.33 -4.23 -13.80
C ILE A 89 8.61 -2.90 -14.03
N ASP A 90 8.76 -1.93 -13.12
CA ASP A 90 8.20 -0.58 -13.26
C ASP A 90 8.86 0.14 -14.44
N LYS A 91 10.19 -0.01 -14.59
CA LYS A 91 10.92 0.50 -15.77
C LYS A 91 10.47 -0.17 -17.07
N ALA A 92 10.31 -1.50 -17.06
CA ALA A 92 9.91 -2.30 -18.22
C ALA A 92 8.50 -1.95 -18.70
N ASN A 93 7.61 -1.62 -17.76
CA ASN A 93 6.20 -1.35 -18.00
C ASN A 93 5.83 0.11 -17.69
N LYS A 94 6.82 1.00 -17.75
CA LYS A 94 6.63 2.43 -17.53
C LYS A 94 5.62 2.94 -18.55
N LYS A 95 4.55 3.55 -18.04
CA LYS A 95 3.50 4.11 -18.87
C LYS A 95 4.05 5.32 -19.61
N GLY A 96 4.03 5.27 -20.94
CA GLY A 96 4.38 6.41 -21.77
C GLY A 96 3.21 7.39 -21.81
N ASP A 97 3.44 8.64 -21.42
CA ASP A 97 2.46 9.71 -21.57
C ASP A 97 2.61 10.38 -22.94
N LEU A 98 1.47 10.67 -23.57
CA LEU A 98 1.41 11.61 -24.69
C LEU A 98 1.63 13.02 -24.15
N LEU A 99 2.75 13.64 -24.50
CA LEU A 99 3.16 14.97 -24.04
C LEU A 99 2.13 16.07 -24.33
N ASP A 100 1.39 15.96 -25.44
CA ASP A 100 0.29 16.86 -25.77
C ASP A 100 -0.84 16.13 -26.49
N LYS A 101 -1.92 15.82 -25.77
CA LYS A 101 -3.12 15.17 -26.33
C LYS A 101 -3.87 16.04 -27.34
N ASN A 102 -3.57 17.35 -27.42
CA ASN A 102 -4.25 18.29 -28.30
C ASN A 102 -3.46 18.61 -29.57
N SER A 103 -2.19 18.22 -29.65
CA SER A 103 -1.37 18.37 -30.86
C SER A 103 -1.71 17.26 -31.86
N LEU A 104 -2.19 17.65 -33.04
CA LEU A 104 -2.49 16.74 -34.13
C LEU A 104 -1.22 16.12 -34.70
N LEU A 105 -0.13 16.90 -34.80
CA LEU A 105 1.17 16.39 -35.22
C LEU A 105 1.68 15.37 -34.21
N ALA A 106 1.54 15.63 -32.90
CA ALA A 106 1.84 14.64 -31.87
C ALA A 106 0.99 13.40 -32.06
N LYS A 107 -0.34 13.48 -32.23
CA LYS A 107 -1.20 12.29 -32.47
C LYS A 107 -0.83 11.50 -33.72
N THR A 108 -0.51 12.18 -34.82
CA THR A 108 -0.23 11.57 -36.12
C THR A 108 1.22 11.07 -36.27
N SER A 109 2.12 11.52 -35.40
CA SER A 109 3.51 11.05 -35.30
C SER A 109 3.74 10.09 -34.12
N ALA A 110 2.91 10.16 -33.07
CA ALA A 110 2.91 9.26 -31.93
C ALA A 110 2.30 7.91 -32.31
N ILE A 111 3.04 7.11 -33.06
CA ILE A 111 2.59 5.78 -33.43
C ILE A 111 3.02 4.82 -32.31
N ASN A 112 2.07 4.11 -31.72
CA ASN A 112 2.38 2.92 -30.92
C ASN A 112 1.92 1.63 -31.60
N VAL A 113 1.02 1.70 -32.59
CA VAL A 113 0.66 0.54 -33.44
C VAL A 113 0.99 0.83 -34.90
N LEU A 114 1.86 0.01 -35.49
CA LEU A 114 2.22 0.10 -36.90
C LEU A 114 1.17 -0.61 -37.76
N ASP A 115 0.53 0.14 -38.67
CA ASP A 115 -0.50 -0.38 -39.57
C ASP A 115 0.05 -0.67 -40.97
N GLY A 116 1.04 0.09 -41.44
CA GLY A 116 1.60 -0.12 -42.77
C GLY A 116 2.81 0.74 -43.09
N ILE A 117 3.36 0.49 -44.28
CA ILE A 117 4.59 1.10 -44.78
C ILE A 117 4.46 1.32 -46.27
N PHE A 118 4.91 2.49 -46.71
CA PHE A 118 5.03 2.87 -48.11
C PHE A 118 6.51 2.96 -48.49
N ILE A 119 6.83 2.51 -49.70
CA ILE A 119 8.18 2.49 -50.27
C ILE A 119 8.10 3.20 -51.61
N ASP A 120 8.70 4.38 -51.74
CA ASP A 120 8.87 4.97 -53.05
C ASP A 120 9.95 4.18 -53.80
N LYS A 121 9.53 3.47 -54.85
CA LYS A 121 10.44 2.64 -55.65
C LYS A 121 11.55 3.42 -56.34
N ASN A 122 11.31 4.70 -56.62
CA ASN A 122 12.25 5.52 -57.36
C ASN A 122 13.40 5.98 -56.47
N THR A 123 13.12 6.28 -55.20
CA THR A 123 14.10 6.84 -54.25
C THR A 123 14.54 5.83 -53.18
N GLY A 124 13.79 4.75 -53.00
CA GLY A 124 13.90 3.84 -51.86
C GLY A 124 13.35 4.43 -50.56
N GLU A 125 12.86 5.67 -50.56
CA GLU A 125 12.37 6.34 -49.35
C GLU A 125 11.20 5.56 -48.75
N ILE A 126 11.31 5.26 -47.45
CA ILE A 126 10.23 4.61 -46.72
C ILE A 126 9.45 5.59 -45.86
N THR A 127 8.17 5.28 -45.70
CA THR A 127 7.28 6.01 -44.82
C THR A 127 6.49 5.03 -43.97
N LEU A 128 6.53 5.23 -42.67
CA LEU A 128 5.79 4.43 -41.70
C LEU A 128 4.46 5.10 -41.39
N VAL A 129 3.39 4.32 -41.43
CA VAL A 129 2.04 4.78 -41.08
C VAL A 129 1.43 3.89 -40.01
N GLY A 130 0.75 4.52 -39.07
CA GLY A 130 0.13 3.86 -37.95
C GLY A 130 -0.72 4.83 -37.14
N HIS A 131 -1.13 4.40 -35.96
CA HIS A 131 -1.92 5.21 -35.05
C HIS A 131 -1.46 5.01 -33.60
N TYR A 132 -1.99 5.86 -32.73
CA TYR A 132 -1.92 5.68 -31.28
C TYR A 132 -3.17 4.95 -30.78
N ASP A 133 -3.02 3.75 -30.23
CA ASP A 133 -4.08 3.06 -29.50
C ASP A 133 -3.88 3.29 -27.98
N PRO A 134 -4.78 4.04 -27.30
CA PRO A 134 -4.66 4.33 -25.88
C PRO A 134 -4.83 3.10 -24.97
N LYS A 135 -5.28 1.96 -25.50
CA LYS A 135 -5.30 0.69 -24.74
C LYS A 135 -3.90 0.24 -24.35
N TYR A 136 -2.89 0.55 -25.17
CA TYR A 136 -1.50 0.20 -24.88
C TYR A 136 -0.74 1.39 -24.32
N LYS A 137 -0.31 1.27 -23.06
CA LYS A 137 0.35 2.36 -22.32
C LYS A 137 1.85 2.44 -22.61
N THR A 138 2.30 2.16 -23.83
CA THR A 138 3.72 2.22 -24.23
C THR A 138 4.23 3.63 -24.48
N GLY A 139 3.35 4.58 -24.78
CA GLY A 139 3.74 5.79 -25.50
C GLY A 139 4.17 5.48 -26.95
N PRO A 140 4.67 6.48 -27.69
CA PRO A 140 5.17 6.30 -29.06
C PRO A 140 6.36 5.35 -29.11
N LEU A 141 6.42 4.49 -30.14
CA LEU A 141 7.53 3.58 -30.37
C LEU A 141 8.49 4.11 -31.47
N PRO A 142 9.82 3.97 -31.32
CA PRO A 142 10.80 4.51 -32.26
C PRO A 142 10.97 3.59 -33.49
N TYR A 143 9.91 3.39 -34.26
CA TYR A 143 9.86 2.40 -35.35
C TYR A 143 10.98 2.54 -36.39
N VAL A 144 11.44 3.75 -36.71
CA VAL A 144 12.56 3.96 -37.65
C VAL A 144 13.85 3.38 -37.11
N GLN A 145 14.17 3.61 -35.83
CA GLN A 145 15.32 3.00 -35.15
C GLN A 145 15.18 1.48 -35.12
N VAL A 146 14.00 0.96 -34.76
CA VAL A 146 13.74 -0.49 -34.72
C VAL A 146 13.93 -1.12 -36.09
N LEU A 147 13.52 -0.43 -37.17
CA LEU A 147 13.70 -0.93 -38.53
C LEU A 147 15.16 -0.91 -38.98
N ASP A 148 15.91 0.14 -38.68
CA ASP A 148 17.38 0.17 -38.89
C ASP A 148 18.06 -1.02 -38.20
N GLU A 149 17.74 -1.24 -36.93
CA GLU A 149 18.27 -2.35 -36.15
C GLU A 149 17.83 -3.71 -36.72
N ALA A 150 16.57 -3.88 -37.12
CA ALA A 150 16.05 -5.11 -37.71
C ALA A 150 16.66 -5.43 -39.09
N LEU A 151 17.00 -4.41 -39.89
CA LEU A 151 17.70 -4.60 -41.16
C LEU A 151 19.14 -5.10 -40.95
N ARG A 152 19.81 -4.63 -39.88
CA ARG A 152 21.15 -5.10 -39.48
C ARG A 152 21.12 -6.47 -38.82
N TYR A 153 20.11 -6.71 -37.98
CA TYR A 153 19.94 -7.91 -37.15
C TYR A 153 18.59 -8.60 -37.46
N PRO A 154 18.42 -9.23 -38.64
CA PRO A 154 17.13 -9.81 -39.03
C PRO A 154 16.77 -11.09 -38.28
N TYR A 155 17.74 -11.79 -37.68
CA TYR A 155 17.55 -13.07 -36.95
C TYR A 155 18.03 -12.97 -35.50
N PRO A 156 17.52 -12.02 -34.70
CA PRO A 156 17.99 -11.79 -33.34
C PRO A 156 17.45 -12.87 -32.39
N SER A 157 18.17 -13.11 -31.31
CA SER A 157 17.64 -13.85 -30.16
C SER A 157 18.26 -13.35 -28.87
N PHE A 158 17.55 -13.60 -27.79
CA PHE A 158 17.86 -13.19 -26.44
C PHE A 158 17.56 -14.33 -25.48
N SER A 159 18.37 -14.50 -24.44
CA SER A 159 18.14 -15.47 -23.38
C SER A 159 18.45 -14.88 -22.00
N LEU A 160 17.67 -15.30 -21.02
CA LEU A 160 17.86 -15.14 -19.59
C LEU A 160 17.79 -16.53 -18.93
N ASP A 161 18.43 -17.51 -19.56
CA ASP A 161 18.54 -18.84 -18.98
C ASP A 161 19.49 -18.80 -17.75
N PRO A 162 19.24 -19.64 -16.73
CA PRO A 162 20.08 -19.71 -15.54
C PRO A 162 21.56 -19.96 -15.86
N THR A 163 22.46 -19.23 -15.19
CA THR A 163 23.90 -19.50 -15.28
C THR A 163 24.28 -20.67 -14.38
N LYS A 164 25.49 -21.25 -14.54
CA LYS A 164 26.02 -22.28 -13.60
C LYS A 164 26.00 -21.81 -12.14
N ASN A 165 26.25 -20.52 -11.90
CA ASN A 165 26.18 -19.95 -10.54
C ASN A 165 24.73 -19.84 -10.05
N THR A 166 23.79 -19.52 -10.94
CA THR A 166 22.35 -19.51 -10.67
C THR A 166 21.90 -20.91 -10.22
N TYR A 167 22.26 -21.98 -10.93
CA TYR A 167 21.94 -23.36 -10.53
C TYR A 167 22.48 -23.72 -9.15
N ARG A 168 23.74 -23.35 -8.84
CA ARG A 168 24.33 -23.60 -7.51
C ARG A 168 23.56 -22.87 -6.39
N ALA A 169 23.19 -21.61 -6.62
CA ALA A 169 22.42 -20.84 -5.65
C ALA A 169 21.02 -21.43 -5.43
N LEU A 170 20.38 -21.94 -6.50
CA LEU A 170 19.07 -22.60 -6.38
C LEU A 170 19.13 -23.89 -5.56
N GLU A 171 20.18 -24.71 -5.73
CA GLU A 171 20.40 -25.90 -4.89
C GLU A 171 20.70 -25.53 -3.43
N GLU A 172 21.45 -24.46 -3.18
CA GLU A 172 21.68 -23.95 -1.82
C GLU A 172 20.37 -23.49 -1.15
N ILE A 173 19.54 -22.73 -1.86
CA ILE A 173 18.22 -22.30 -1.38
C ILE A 173 17.34 -23.49 -1.05
N LYS A 174 17.31 -24.48 -1.94
CA LYS A 174 16.56 -25.72 -1.73
C LYS A 174 17.05 -26.46 -0.49
N SER A 175 18.36 -26.60 -0.31
CA SER A 175 18.92 -27.22 0.88
C SER A 175 18.53 -26.47 2.17
N ILE A 176 18.48 -25.14 2.14
CA ILE A 176 18.04 -24.33 3.29
C ILE A 176 16.56 -24.60 3.57
N PHE A 177 15.69 -24.55 2.55
CA PHE A 177 14.27 -24.81 2.72
C PHE A 177 13.99 -26.22 3.22
N ASP A 178 14.67 -27.24 2.70
CA ASP A 178 14.53 -28.63 3.17
C ASP A 178 14.89 -28.74 4.67
N GLN A 179 16.00 -28.14 5.10
CA GLN A 179 16.39 -28.13 6.52
C GLN A 179 15.39 -27.41 7.41
N GLU A 180 14.84 -26.28 6.93
CA GLU A 180 13.84 -25.51 7.68
C GLU A 180 12.51 -26.28 7.76
N MET A 181 12.06 -26.93 6.67
CA MET A 181 10.86 -27.78 6.68
C MET A 181 11.01 -28.99 7.59
N ASP A 182 12.18 -29.64 7.60
CA ASP A 182 12.48 -30.72 8.54
C ASP A 182 12.46 -30.24 10.01
N ARG A 183 12.81 -28.98 10.29
CA ARG A 183 12.70 -28.40 11.63
C ARG A 183 11.27 -28.06 11.98
N VAL A 184 10.54 -27.41 11.08
CA VAL A 184 9.11 -27.08 11.22
C VAL A 184 8.28 -28.34 11.48
N GLY A 185 8.56 -29.43 10.78
CA GLY A 185 7.86 -30.71 10.99
C GLY A 185 8.20 -31.42 12.30
N ARG A 186 9.39 -31.20 12.87
CA ARG A 186 9.84 -31.83 14.13
C ARG A 186 9.46 -31.06 15.39
N ASP A 187 9.39 -29.74 15.33
CA ASP A 187 9.06 -28.87 16.46
C ASP A 187 7.92 -27.91 16.09
N LEU A 188 6.72 -28.20 16.61
CA LEU A 188 5.51 -27.41 16.36
C LEU A 188 5.62 -25.97 16.85
N ASN A 189 6.32 -25.72 17.97
CA ASN A 189 6.49 -24.37 18.50
C ASN A 189 7.44 -23.57 17.61
N TYR A 190 8.54 -24.20 17.18
CA TYR A 190 9.42 -23.61 16.18
C TYR A 190 8.65 -23.33 14.88
N GLY A 191 7.86 -24.28 14.39
CA GLY A 191 7.03 -24.12 13.19
C GLY A 191 6.08 -22.94 13.26
N ALA A 192 5.31 -22.82 14.34
CA ALA A 192 4.39 -21.71 14.56
C ALA A 192 5.13 -20.36 14.61
N ASN A 193 6.24 -20.28 15.35
CA ASN A 193 7.05 -19.06 15.44
C ASN A 193 7.70 -18.68 14.10
N TRP A 194 8.17 -19.68 13.36
CA TRP A 194 8.81 -19.49 12.06
C TRP A 194 7.83 -18.95 11.03
N LEU A 195 6.64 -19.57 10.92
CA LEU A 195 5.57 -19.13 10.04
C LEU A 195 5.03 -17.74 10.42
N SER A 196 4.81 -17.50 11.71
CA SER A 196 4.40 -16.18 12.22
C SER A 196 5.46 -15.13 11.90
N GLY A 197 6.75 -15.46 12.05
CA GLY A 197 7.87 -14.60 11.66
C GLY A 197 7.83 -14.18 10.19
N ILE A 198 7.58 -15.13 9.27
CA ILE A 198 7.44 -14.85 7.84
C ILE A 198 6.28 -13.88 7.59
N LEU A 199 5.11 -14.15 8.15
CA LEU A 199 3.92 -13.33 7.95
C LEU A 199 4.08 -11.92 8.53
N LYS A 200 4.71 -11.79 9.70
CA LYS A 200 5.06 -10.48 10.29
C LYS A 200 6.05 -9.73 9.40
N GLU A 201 7.12 -10.37 8.95
CA GLU A 201 8.09 -9.73 8.04
C GLU A 201 7.44 -9.23 6.74
N ILE A 202 6.47 -9.98 6.21
CA ILE A 202 5.66 -9.57 5.05
C ILE A 202 4.77 -8.37 5.42
N LEU A 203 3.96 -8.50 6.49
CA LEU A 203 2.96 -7.50 6.89
C LEU A 203 3.60 -6.15 7.25
N TYR A 204 4.75 -6.15 7.93
CA TYR A 204 5.46 -4.93 8.36
C TYR A 204 6.58 -4.49 7.40
N SER A 205 6.67 -5.07 6.21
CA SER A 205 7.69 -4.67 5.24
C SER A 205 7.58 -3.18 4.86
N SER A 206 8.71 -2.48 4.93
CA SER A 206 8.89 -1.10 4.47
C SER A 206 10.23 -0.99 3.71
N PRO A 207 10.23 -0.71 2.40
CA PRO A 207 9.06 -0.52 1.53
C PRO A 207 8.21 -1.80 1.41
N PRO A 208 6.92 -1.69 1.03
CA PRO A 208 6.03 -2.84 0.96
C PRO A 208 6.51 -3.86 -0.07
N LEU A 209 6.65 -5.10 0.37
CA LEU A 209 6.90 -6.26 -0.47
C LEU A 209 5.65 -6.60 -1.34
N PRO A 210 5.80 -7.13 -2.56
CA PRO A 210 4.68 -7.67 -3.34
C PRO A 210 3.77 -8.61 -2.54
N GLU A 211 4.39 -9.47 -1.72
CA GLU A 211 3.77 -10.45 -0.84
C GLU A 211 2.80 -9.83 0.15
N LYS A 212 3.10 -8.61 0.63
CA LYS A 212 2.23 -7.87 1.54
C LYS A 212 0.90 -7.57 0.87
N GLN A 213 0.95 -7.07 -0.37
CA GLN A 213 -0.26 -6.69 -1.09
C GLN A 213 -1.10 -7.91 -1.46
N ILE A 214 -0.44 -9.01 -1.82
CA ILE A 214 -1.08 -10.32 -2.06
C ILE A 214 -1.78 -10.82 -0.79
N LEU A 215 -1.08 -10.83 0.34
CA LEU A 215 -1.63 -11.25 1.63
C LEU A 215 -2.84 -10.38 2.02
N LEU A 216 -2.72 -9.06 1.89
CA LEU A 216 -3.83 -8.13 2.16
C LEU A 216 -5.03 -8.36 1.22
N ALA A 217 -4.78 -8.64 -0.06
CA ALA A 217 -5.84 -8.97 -1.01
C ALA A 217 -6.57 -10.27 -0.61
N ARG A 218 -5.83 -11.29 -0.14
CA ARG A 218 -6.41 -12.55 0.36
C ARG A 218 -7.24 -12.35 1.61
N LEU A 219 -6.73 -11.61 2.60
CA LEU A 219 -7.47 -11.30 3.82
C LEU A 219 -8.75 -10.52 3.53
N LYS A 220 -8.69 -9.57 2.58
CA LYS A 220 -9.84 -8.77 2.15
C LYS A 220 -10.99 -9.60 1.57
N VAL A 221 -10.71 -10.73 0.90
CA VAL A 221 -11.77 -11.65 0.40
C VAL A 221 -12.67 -12.14 1.53
N PHE A 222 -12.13 -12.27 2.74
CA PHE A 222 -12.84 -12.72 3.94
C PHE A 222 -13.22 -11.56 4.87
N SER A 223 -13.13 -10.31 4.38
CA SER A 223 -13.34 -9.10 5.17
C SER A 223 -12.43 -8.98 6.41
N ILE A 224 -11.28 -9.66 6.42
CA ILE A 224 -10.32 -9.63 7.54
C ILE A 224 -9.43 -8.40 7.40
N THR A 225 -9.34 -7.59 8.45
CA THR A 225 -8.49 -6.38 8.46
C THR A 225 -7.03 -6.72 8.80
N PRO A 226 -6.06 -5.86 8.44
CA PRO A 226 -4.68 -6.02 8.86
C PRO A 226 -4.51 -6.13 10.38
N GLU A 227 -5.28 -5.35 11.15
CA GLU A 227 -5.24 -5.29 12.61
C GLU A 227 -5.78 -6.59 13.24
N GLU A 228 -6.84 -7.16 12.67
CA GLU A 228 -7.39 -8.46 13.07
C GLU A 228 -6.38 -9.58 12.86
N PHE A 229 -5.71 -9.58 11.71
CA PHE A 229 -4.68 -10.58 11.41
C PHE A 229 -3.42 -10.39 12.27
N GLU A 230 -3.04 -9.14 12.53
CA GLU A 230 -1.95 -8.80 13.44
C GLU A 230 -2.23 -9.28 14.87
N ALA A 231 -3.44 -9.06 15.38
CA ALA A 231 -3.85 -9.56 16.69
C ALA A 231 -3.66 -11.08 16.78
N TYR A 232 -3.98 -11.81 15.71
CA TYR A 232 -3.74 -13.25 15.61
C TYR A 232 -2.27 -13.65 15.54
N LEU A 233 -1.43 -12.94 14.79
CA LEU A 233 0.00 -13.25 14.75
C LEU A 233 0.72 -12.95 16.09
N ASN A 234 0.16 -12.04 16.89
CA ASN A 234 0.64 -11.69 18.22
C ASN A 234 -0.02 -12.51 19.34
N TRP A 235 -0.99 -13.35 18.99
CA TRP A 235 -1.71 -14.17 19.95
C TRP A 235 -0.92 -15.41 20.34
N GLU A 236 -0.75 -15.59 21.64
CA GLU A 236 -0.16 -16.78 22.23
C GLU A 236 -1.20 -17.40 23.18
N PRO A 237 -1.98 -18.41 22.74
CA PRO A 237 -3.10 -18.97 23.52
C PRO A 237 -2.72 -19.41 24.95
N LYS A 238 -1.49 -19.90 25.12
CA LYS A 238 -0.97 -20.42 26.39
C LYS A 238 -0.19 -19.38 27.21
N SER A 239 -0.11 -18.14 26.76
CA SER A 239 0.70 -17.11 27.41
C SER A 239 0.05 -16.59 28.68
N LYS A 240 0.81 -16.59 29.78
CA LYS A 240 0.42 -15.95 31.05
C LYS A 240 0.40 -14.41 30.98
N LYS A 241 0.78 -13.84 29.83
CA LYS A 241 0.88 -12.37 29.63
C LYS A 241 -0.46 -11.72 29.36
N TRP A 242 -1.47 -12.47 28.96
CA TRP A 242 -2.83 -11.98 28.75
C TRP A 242 -3.54 -11.76 30.09
N LYS A 243 -3.59 -10.50 30.54
CA LYS A 243 -4.19 -10.12 31.83
C LYS A 243 -5.38 -9.19 31.69
N PHE A 244 -5.72 -8.78 30.45
CA PHE A 244 -6.78 -7.80 30.15
C PHE A 244 -6.67 -6.52 30.99
N ASN A 245 -5.44 -6.15 31.37
CA ASN A 245 -5.19 -5.08 32.33
C ASN A 245 -4.90 -3.73 31.65
N ASN A 246 -4.86 -3.70 30.33
CA ASN A 246 -4.69 -2.50 29.54
C ASN A 246 -5.58 -2.54 28.29
N ARG A 247 -5.79 -1.35 27.72
CA ARG A 247 -6.65 -1.13 26.56
C ARG A 247 -6.18 -1.91 25.31
N GLU A 248 -4.87 -1.98 25.09
CA GLU A 248 -4.31 -2.66 23.92
C GLU A 248 -4.61 -4.17 23.92
N GLN A 249 -4.49 -4.84 25.08
CA GLN A 249 -4.84 -6.25 25.21
C GLN A 249 -6.34 -6.50 24.99
N LEU A 250 -7.19 -5.57 25.45
CA LEU A 250 -8.63 -5.64 25.20
C LEU A 250 -8.96 -5.44 23.72
N GLU A 251 -8.31 -4.49 23.05
CA GLU A 251 -8.47 -4.26 21.60
C GLU A 251 -8.00 -5.48 20.80
N GLN A 252 -6.82 -6.04 21.10
CA GLN A 252 -6.34 -7.29 20.49
C GLN A 252 -7.33 -8.45 20.67
N TYR A 253 -7.92 -8.55 21.86
CA TYR A 253 -8.92 -9.57 22.14
C TYR A 253 -10.20 -9.41 21.30
N LEU A 254 -10.72 -8.19 21.17
CA LEU A 254 -11.88 -7.91 20.32
C LEU A 254 -11.56 -8.18 18.85
N HIS A 255 -10.36 -7.81 18.39
CA HIS A 255 -9.89 -8.14 17.05
C HIS A 255 -9.82 -9.65 16.80
N LEU A 256 -9.40 -10.44 17.79
CA LEU A 256 -9.40 -11.90 17.70
C LEU A 256 -10.81 -12.49 17.62
N GLN A 257 -11.77 -11.97 18.40
CA GLN A 257 -13.16 -12.40 18.30
C GLN A 257 -13.71 -12.20 16.88
N GLU A 258 -13.51 -11.01 16.31
CA GLU A 258 -13.99 -10.68 14.97
C GLU A 258 -13.25 -11.47 13.88
N LEU A 259 -11.95 -11.71 14.04
CA LEU A 259 -11.20 -12.58 13.14
C LEU A 259 -11.79 -13.99 13.12
N PHE A 260 -11.97 -14.62 14.27
CA PHE A 260 -12.46 -16.01 14.33
C PHE A 260 -13.92 -16.14 13.91
N TYR A 261 -14.74 -15.10 14.12
CA TYR A 261 -16.05 -15.00 13.50
C TYR A 261 -15.93 -15.10 11.96
N LYS A 262 -15.05 -14.31 11.35
CA LYS A 262 -14.84 -14.29 9.89
C LYS A 262 -14.23 -15.58 9.36
N ILE A 263 -13.30 -16.20 10.11
CA ILE A 263 -12.70 -17.51 9.75
C ILE A 263 -13.77 -18.60 9.68
N PHE A 264 -14.67 -18.67 10.66
CA PHE A 264 -15.74 -19.67 10.66
C PHE A 264 -16.68 -19.46 9.47
N MET A 265 -17.09 -18.20 9.22
CA MET A 265 -17.90 -17.85 8.04
C MET A 265 -17.20 -18.22 6.73
N ALA A 266 -15.89 -17.99 6.62
CA ALA A 266 -15.09 -18.34 5.45
C ALA A 266 -15.05 -19.85 5.15
N LEU A 267 -15.19 -20.68 6.17
CA LEU A 267 -15.22 -22.15 6.06
C LEU A 267 -16.64 -22.72 5.96
N GLY A 268 -17.67 -21.87 5.88
CA GLY A 268 -19.07 -22.29 5.81
C GLY A 268 -19.68 -22.70 7.16
N LEU A 269 -19.04 -22.33 8.27
CA LEU A 269 -19.57 -22.49 9.63
C LEU A 269 -20.22 -21.18 10.10
N GLU A 270 -21.07 -21.24 11.13
CA GLU A 270 -21.61 -19.99 11.70
C GLU A 270 -20.54 -19.26 12.52
N GLY A 271 -20.33 -17.98 12.20
CA GLY A 271 -19.29 -17.15 12.84
C GLY A 271 -19.39 -17.05 14.37
N LYS A 272 -20.61 -17.18 14.92
CA LYS A 272 -20.84 -17.09 16.37
C LYS A 272 -20.07 -18.14 17.17
N TYR A 273 -19.80 -19.32 16.59
CA TYR A 273 -19.05 -20.37 17.26
C TYR A 273 -17.55 -20.03 17.37
N GLY A 274 -16.97 -19.42 16.33
CA GLY A 274 -15.59 -18.91 16.38
C GLY A 274 -15.44 -17.82 17.43
N LYS A 275 -16.38 -16.88 17.48
CA LYS A 275 -16.43 -15.82 18.49
C LYS A 275 -16.59 -16.38 19.92
N ALA A 276 -17.51 -17.32 20.11
CA ALA A 276 -17.75 -17.97 21.39
C ALA A 276 -16.52 -18.74 21.91
N MET A 277 -15.72 -19.36 21.02
CA MET A 277 -14.49 -20.02 21.43
C MET A 277 -13.46 -19.02 21.98
N VAL A 278 -13.29 -17.87 21.32
CA VAL A 278 -12.39 -16.81 21.79
C VAL A 278 -12.89 -16.25 23.12
N GLN A 279 -14.20 -16.08 23.29
CA GLN A 279 -14.82 -15.71 24.57
C GLN A 279 -14.57 -16.74 25.66
N PHE A 280 -14.64 -18.02 25.34
CA PHE A 280 -14.34 -19.09 26.28
C PHE A 280 -12.88 -19.06 26.73
N TRP A 281 -11.93 -18.80 25.84
CA TRP A 281 -10.52 -18.61 26.23
C TRP A 281 -10.30 -17.34 27.05
N GLY A 282 -10.98 -16.24 26.69
CA GLY A 282 -10.97 -15.00 27.46
C GLY A 282 -11.45 -15.24 28.89
N PHE A 283 -12.57 -15.96 29.04
CA PHE A 283 -13.11 -16.42 30.31
C PHE A 283 -12.09 -17.27 31.10
N GLN A 284 -11.52 -18.32 30.50
CA GLN A 284 -10.55 -19.19 31.18
C GLN A 284 -9.36 -18.36 31.70
N LYS A 285 -8.78 -17.50 30.86
CA LYS A 285 -7.65 -16.64 31.24
C LYS A 285 -8.01 -15.60 32.30
N PHE A 286 -9.20 -15.00 32.19
CA PHE A 286 -9.67 -14.05 33.19
C PHE A 286 -9.89 -14.74 34.54
N SER A 287 -10.47 -15.94 34.55
CA SER A 287 -10.70 -16.73 35.77
C SER A 287 -9.38 -17.18 36.42
N GLU A 288 -8.36 -17.53 35.62
CA GLU A 288 -7.02 -17.87 36.12
C GLU A 288 -6.36 -16.69 36.88
N VAL A 289 -6.60 -15.46 36.42
CA VAL A 289 -5.94 -14.26 36.97
C VAL A 289 -6.74 -13.64 38.11
N TYR A 290 -8.07 -13.61 37.98
CA TYR A 290 -8.96 -12.85 38.86
C TYR A 290 -9.92 -13.72 39.68
N GLY A 291 -9.90 -15.04 39.54
CA GLY A 291 -10.83 -15.95 40.21
C GLY A 291 -12.14 -16.18 39.44
N MET A 292 -12.73 -17.36 39.65
CA MET A 292 -13.99 -17.78 39.00
C MET A 292 -15.17 -16.89 39.37
N GLU A 293 -15.21 -16.41 40.61
CA GLU A 293 -16.26 -15.54 41.15
C GLU A 293 -16.39 -14.21 40.40
N ASN A 294 -15.31 -13.72 39.78
CA ASN A 294 -15.29 -12.47 39.03
C ASN A 294 -15.58 -12.68 37.53
N ALA A 295 -15.64 -13.93 37.07
CA ALA A 295 -15.73 -14.29 35.65
C ALA A 295 -17.16 -14.61 35.16
N GLY A 296 -18.17 -14.51 36.03
CA GLY A 296 -19.55 -14.91 35.71
C GLY A 296 -20.20 -14.14 34.55
N HIS A 297 -19.81 -12.88 34.31
CA HIS A 297 -20.32 -12.08 33.20
C HIS A 297 -19.88 -12.62 31.82
N TRP A 298 -18.66 -13.16 31.72
CA TRP A 298 -18.17 -13.81 30.51
C TRP A 298 -18.96 -15.08 30.18
N PHE A 299 -19.31 -15.87 31.21
CA PHE A 299 -20.13 -17.05 31.02
C PHE A 299 -21.47 -16.69 30.38
N ARG A 300 -22.13 -15.63 30.86
CA ARG A 300 -23.37 -15.15 30.24
C ARG A 300 -23.15 -14.71 28.79
N GLU A 301 -22.10 -13.94 28.51
CA GLU A 301 -21.78 -13.45 27.16
C GLU A 301 -21.57 -14.58 26.15
N ILE A 302 -20.89 -15.67 26.55
CA ILE A 302 -20.69 -16.85 25.70
C ILE A 302 -22.04 -17.47 25.32
N TYR A 303 -22.97 -17.60 26.26
CA TYR A 303 -24.28 -18.21 26.01
C TYR A 303 -25.19 -17.29 25.21
N GLU A 304 -25.12 -15.98 25.42
CA GLU A 304 -25.78 -15.00 24.55
C GLU A 304 -25.27 -15.11 23.12
N THR A 305 -23.95 -15.22 22.94
CA THR A 305 -23.32 -15.38 21.61
C THR A 305 -23.73 -16.69 20.94
N LEU A 306 -23.87 -17.78 21.71
CA LEU A 306 -24.34 -19.07 21.20
C LEU A 306 -25.86 -19.15 20.99
N GLY A 307 -26.63 -18.19 21.49
CA GLY A 307 -28.10 -18.22 21.46
C GLY A 307 -28.71 -19.21 22.45
N LEU A 308 -28.08 -19.40 23.61
CA LEU A 308 -28.42 -20.37 24.67
C LEU A 308 -28.74 -19.68 26.01
N ILE A 309 -29.10 -18.39 25.97
CA ILE A 309 -29.29 -17.59 27.18
C ILE A 309 -30.49 -18.08 28.01
N ASP A 310 -31.54 -18.59 27.36
CA ASP A 310 -32.73 -19.09 28.04
C ASP A 310 -32.42 -20.37 28.83
N GLU A 311 -31.67 -21.31 28.24
CA GLU A 311 -31.23 -22.51 28.93
C GLU A 311 -30.24 -22.20 30.05
N PHE A 312 -29.36 -21.22 29.85
CA PHE A 312 -28.45 -20.72 30.89
C PHE A 312 -29.24 -20.17 32.09
N GLU A 313 -30.19 -19.27 31.87
CA GLU A 313 -30.99 -18.68 32.95
C GLU A 313 -31.90 -19.71 33.62
N ARG A 314 -32.39 -20.73 32.89
CA ARG A 314 -33.10 -21.86 33.48
C ARG A 314 -32.21 -22.65 34.45
N ILE A 315 -31.02 -23.06 34.02
CA ILE A 315 -30.08 -23.82 34.88
C ILE A 315 -29.68 -22.99 36.11
N ARG A 316 -29.44 -21.69 35.92
CA ARG A 316 -29.14 -20.75 37.00
C ARG A 316 -30.32 -20.61 37.99
N SER A 317 -31.54 -20.54 37.49
CA SER A 317 -32.77 -20.49 38.31
C SER A 317 -32.96 -21.77 39.12
N ASP A 318 -32.73 -22.93 38.51
CA ASP A 318 -32.81 -24.22 39.20
C ASP A 318 -31.73 -24.35 40.29
N PHE A 319 -30.52 -23.84 40.06
CA PHE A 319 -29.48 -23.75 41.08
C PHE A 319 -29.87 -22.80 42.23
N ASN A 320 -30.30 -21.57 41.92
CA ASN A 320 -30.70 -20.57 42.91
C ASN A 320 -31.90 -21.00 43.76
N SER A 321 -32.79 -21.82 43.18
CA SER A 321 -33.94 -22.40 43.90
C SER A 321 -33.59 -23.69 44.68
N GLY A 322 -32.34 -24.16 44.59
CA GLY A 322 -31.85 -25.36 45.29
C GLY A 322 -32.35 -26.68 44.69
N LYS A 323 -32.90 -26.68 43.46
CA LYS A 323 -33.35 -27.90 42.78
C LYS A 323 -32.18 -28.79 42.32
N ILE A 324 -31.07 -28.15 41.98
CA ILE A 324 -29.80 -28.78 41.61
C ILE A 324 -28.68 -28.17 42.44
N ASP A 325 -27.66 -28.94 42.75
CA ASP A 325 -26.49 -28.42 43.48
C ASP A 325 -25.52 -27.66 42.55
N ASN A 326 -24.51 -27.01 43.14
CA ASN A 326 -23.53 -26.22 42.39
C ASN A 326 -22.74 -27.06 41.36
N TRP A 327 -22.51 -28.33 41.68
CA TRP A 327 -21.76 -29.25 40.83
C TRP A 327 -22.58 -29.64 39.60
N GLU A 328 -23.84 -30.03 39.82
CA GLU A 328 -24.79 -30.38 38.77
C GLU A 328 -25.07 -29.18 37.85
N ALA A 329 -25.24 -27.98 38.41
CA ALA A 329 -25.38 -26.75 37.62
C ALA A 329 -24.15 -26.49 36.75
N SER A 330 -22.94 -26.56 37.33
CA SER A 330 -21.67 -26.36 36.61
C SER A 330 -21.50 -27.38 35.48
N ARG A 331 -21.81 -28.65 35.74
CA ARG A 331 -21.74 -29.72 34.75
C ARG A 331 -22.75 -29.52 33.62
N ASN A 332 -24.00 -29.20 33.94
CA ASN A 332 -25.05 -28.97 32.94
C ASN A 332 -24.71 -27.80 32.03
N LEU A 333 -24.15 -26.72 32.59
CA LEU A 333 -23.63 -25.59 31.82
C LEU A 333 -22.47 -26.05 30.90
N LEU A 334 -21.41 -26.64 31.44
CA LEU A 334 -20.26 -27.07 30.63
C LEU A 334 -20.67 -28.04 29.50
N PHE A 335 -21.55 -28.99 29.77
CA PHE A 335 -22.05 -29.90 28.73
C PHE A 335 -22.88 -29.18 27.66
N LEU A 336 -23.74 -28.25 28.07
CA LEU A 336 -24.51 -27.41 27.13
C LEU A 336 -23.59 -26.57 26.24
N LEU A 337 -22.54 -25.99 26.83
CA LEU A 337 -21.50 -25.23 26.12
C LEU A 337 -20.76 -26.10 25.11
N TYR A 338 -20.10 -27.18 25.57
CA TYR A 338 -19.28 -28.04 24.70
C TYR A 338 -20.10 -28.73 23.61
N LYS A 339 -21.32 -29.19 23.93
CA LYS A 339 -22.22 -29.80 22.95
C LYS A 339 -22.49 -28.84 21.79
N ASN A 340 -22.80 -27.58 22.09
CA ASN A 340 -23.10 -26.59 21.06
C ASN A 340 -21.85 -26.10 20.32
N LEU A 341 -20.72 -25.89 21.01
CA LEU A 341 -19.45 -25.53 20.37
C LEU A 341 -18.98 -26.62 19.41
N LEU A 342 -18.94 -27.89 19.85
CA LEU A 342 -18.51 -29.02 19.02
C LEU A 342 -19.45 -29.23 17.83
N ARG A 343 -20.76 -29.08 18.03
CA ARG A 343 -21.73 -29.13 16.93
C ARG A 343 -21.49 -28.00 15.93
N GLY A 344 -21.27 -26.78 16.40
CA GLY A 344 -20.95 -25.61 15.58
C GLY A 344 -19.63 -25.72 14.82
N MET A 345 -18.69 -26.52 15.32
CA MET A 345 -17.43 -26.89 14.66
C MET A 345 -17.58 -28.09 13.69
N GLY A 346 -18.80 -28.58 13.45
CA GLY A 346 -19.07 -29.66 12.50
C GLY A 346 -18.76 -31.07 13.03
N VAL A 347 -18.60 -31.25 14.34
CA VAL A 347 -18.41 -32.57 14.94
C VAL A 347 -19.74 -33.34 14.90
N LYS A 348 -19.69 -34.62 14.50
CA LYS A 348 -20.88 -35.49 14.47
C LYS A 348 -21.46 -35.69 15.87
N GLU A 349 -22.79 -35.68 15.98
CA GLU A 349 -23.49 -35.78 17.27
C GLU A 349 -23.10 -37.04 18.05
N GLU A 350 -22.90 -38.19 17.39
CA GLU A 350 -22.48 -39.43 18.06
C GLU A 350 -21.14 -39.30 18.77
N VAL A 351 -20.20 -38.54 18.18
CA VAL A 351 -18.86 -38.30 18.73
C VAL A 351 -18.95 -37.34 19.92
N ILE A 352 -19.82 -36.33 19.83
CA ILE A 352 -20.09 -35.38 20.93
C ILE A 352 -20.67 -36.13 22.13
N GLU A 353 -21.71 -36.94 21.91
CA GLU A 353 -22.35 -37.74 22.97
C GLU A 353 -21.37 -38.75 23.59
N ALA A 354 -20.51 -39.37 22.78
CA ALA A 354 -19.46 -40.26 23.29
C ALA A 354 -18.39 -39.51 24.12
N ALA A 355 -18.03 -38.28 23.75
CA ALA A 355 -17.12 -37.45 24.54
C ALA A 355 -17.75 -37.03 25.88
N ILE A 356 -19.02 -36.59 25.86
CA ILE A 356 -19.76 -36.20 27.07
C ILE A 356 -19.93 -37.40 28.02
N LYS A 357 -20.19 -38.60 27.50
CA LYS A 357 -20.32 -39.82 28.31
C LYS A 357 -19.01 -40.27 28.95
N ARG A 358 -17.87 -40.00 28.30
CA ARG A 358 -16.53 -40.32 28.84
C ARG A 358 -16.08 -39.33 29.91
N ALA A 359 -16.56 -38.09 29.85
CA ALA A 359 -16.22 -37.08 30.84
C ALA A 359 -16.59 -37.57 32.27
N PRO A 360 -15.65 -37.51 33.23
CA PRO A 360 -15.84 -38.08 34.55
C PRO A 360 -17.03 -37.45 35.29
N LEU A 361 -17.81 -38.29 35.98
CA LEU A 361 -19.01 -37.86 36.74
C LEU A 361 -18.70 -36.88 37.88
N ARG A 362 -17.46 -36.88 38.40
CA ARG A 362 -16.91 -35.98 39.42
C ARG A 362 -15.45 -35.66 39.09
N GLY A 363 -15.01 -34.41 39.27
CA GLY A 363 -13.60 -33.99 39.05
C GLY A 363 -13.40 -33.12 37.79
N ASN A 364 -12.28 -33.26 37.09
CA ASN A 364 -11.90 -32.41 35.95
C ASN A 364 -12.68 -32.75 34.65
N CYS A 365 -14.01 -32.73 34.69
CA CYS A 365 -14.86 -33.00 33.51
C CYS A 365 -14.64 -31.99 32.37
N ASP A 366 -14.22 -30.77 32.69
CA ASP A 366 -13.87 -29.73 31.72
C ASP A 366 -12.63 -30.09 30.89
N GLN A 367 -11.64 -30.76 31.48
CA GLN A 367 -10.32 -30.92 30.86
C GLN A 367 -10.39 -31.71 29.55
N GLU A 368 -11.01 -32.90 29.55
CA GLU A 368 -11.09 -33.74 28.34
C GLU A 368 -11.91 -33.07 27.22
N LEU A 369 -13.03 -32.42 27.59
CA LEU A 369 -13.88 -31.72 26.64
C LEU A 369 -13.22 -30.45 26.10
N SER A 370 -12.49 -29.71 26.94
CA SER A 370 -11.70 -28.54 26.56
C SER A 370 -10.58 -28.91 25.61
N GLU A 371 -9.82 -29.97 25.93
CA GLU A 371 -8.77 -30.50 25.07
C GLU A 371 -9.32 -30.93 23.71
N PHE A 372 -10.46 -31.62 23.68
CA PHE A 372 -11.12 -32.03 22.44
C PHE A 372 -11.63 -30.83 21.62
N ALA A 373 -12.26 -29.85 22.27
CA ALA A 373 -12.72 -28.62 21.61
C ALA A 373 -11.55 -27.79 21.05
N ASN A 374 -10.47 -27.64 21.82
CA ASN A 374 -9.25 -26.96 21.38
C ASN A 374 -8.63 -27.68 20.18
N GLN A 375 -8.53 -29.01 20.20
CA GLN A 375 -8.02 -29.78 19.07
C GLN A 375 -8.86 -29.55 17.80
N LYS A 376 -10.20 -29.57 17.92
CA LYS A 376 -11.09 -29.31 16.78
C LYS A 376 -10.97 -27.89 16.26
N PHE A 377 -10.82 -26.93 17.15
CA PHE A 377 -10.60 -25.54 16.77
C PHE A 377 -9.24 -25.35 16.07
N GLU A 378 -8.18 -25.97 16.58
CA GLU A 378 -6.85 -25.98 15.94
C GLU A 378 -6.89 -26.61 14.55
N GLU A 379 -7.70 -27.65 14.33
CA GLU A 379 -7.95 -28.22 13.00
C GLU A 379 -8.58 -27.19 12.04
N ILE A 380 -9.62 -26.47 12.49
CA ILE A 380 -10.29 -25.41 11.71
C ILE A 380 -9.33 -24.26 11.41
N GLN A 381 -8.61 -23.78 12.41
CA GLN A 381 -7.61 -22.73 12.27
C GLN A 381 -6.51 -23.14 11.29
N ARG A 382 -6.00 -24.38 11.41
CA ARG A 382 -5.01 -24.94 10.49
C ARG A 382 -5.57 -24.97 9.08
N GLU A 383 -6.77 -25.51 8.87
CA GLU A 383 -7.40 -25.57 7.56
C GLU A 383 -7.53 -24.18 6.91
N TRP A 384 -7.98 -23.19 7.67
CA TRP A 384 -8.08 -21.81 7.19
C TRP A 384 -6.70 -21.23 6.86
N MET A 385 -5.73 -21.32 7.78
CA MET A 385 -4.37 -20.84 7.55
C MET A 385 -3.77 -21.47 6.29
N MET A 386 -3.97 -22.78 6.12
CA MET A 386 -3.49 -23.51 4.95
C MET A 386 -4.14 -23.02 3.69
N LYS A 387 -5.47 -23.06 3.59
CA LYS A 387 -6.18 -22.73 2.34
C LYS A 387 -6.13 -21.25 1.97
N THR A 388 -6.15 -20.38 2.97
CA THR A 388 -6.30 -18.93 2.75
C THR A 388 -4.98 -18.21 2.77
N VAL A 389 -4.11 -18.52 3.73
CA VAL A 389 -2.88 -17.74 3.97
C VAL A 389 -1.70 -18.36 3.23
N PHE A 390 -1.40 -19.63 3.50
CA PHE A 390 -0.18 -20.28 3.01
C PHE A 390 -0.30 -20.92 1.63
N TYR A 391 -1.48 -21.39 1.23
CA TYR A 391 -1.66 -22.03 -0.06
C TYR A 391 -1.23 -21.08 -1.18
N ASN A 392 -0.21 -21.49 -1.93
CA ASN A 392 0.44 -20.68 -2.97
C ASN A 392 0.93 -19.31 -2.48
N LEU A 393 1.38 -19.20 -1.22
CA LEU A 393 2.10 -18.01 -0.77
C LEU A 393 3.45 -17.99 -1.49
N VAL A 394 3.63 -17.00 -2.37
CA VAL A 394 4.85 -16.81 -3.15
C VAL A 394 5.78 -15.88 -2.40
N LEU A 395 7.03 -16.30 -2.21
CA LEU A 395 8.12 -15.52 -1.64
C LEU A 395 9.03 -15.05 -2.79
N SER A 396 9.22 -13.73 -2.89
CA SER A 396 10.08 -13.10 -3.88
C SER A 396 11.57 -13.32 -3.57
N ASP A 397 12.41 -13.26 -4.59
CA ASP A 397 13.88 -13.22 -4.46
C ASP A 397 14.35 -12.22 -3.38
N SER A 398 13.74 -11.03 -3.33
CA SER A 398 14.09 -10.01 -2.35
C SER A 398 13.80 -10.43 -0.89
N PHE A 399 12.70 -11.15 -0.67
CA PHE A 399 12.34 -11.69 0.64
C PHE A 399 13.27 -12.82 1.03
N ILE A 400 13.45 -13.81 0.12
CA ILE A 400 14.31 -14.97 0.36
C ILE A 400 15.74 -14.51 0.67
N LYS A 401 16.28 -13.57 -0.12
CA LYS A 401 17.59 -12.95 0.11
C LYS A 401 17.72 -12.34 1.50
N LYS A 402 16.75 -11.53 1.90
CA LYS A 402 16.78 -10.84 3.19
C LYS A 402 16.68 -11.83 4.35
N ARG A 403 15.73 -12.77 4.28
CA ARG A 403 15.41 -13.71 5.35
C ARG A 403 16.50 -14.75 5.54
N PHE A 404 16.95 -15.38 4.46
CA PHE A 404 17.88 -16.50 4.49
C PHE A 404 19.35 -16.11 4.26
N LYS A 405 19.63 -14.80 4.06
CA LYS A 405 20.99 -14.26 3.87
C LYS A 405 21.74 -14.91 2.70
N ILE A 406 21.03 -15.34 1.67
CA ILE A 406 21.59 -15.92 0.45
C ILE A 406 22.14 -14.82 -0.49
N PRO A 407 23.11 -15.14 -1.37
CA PRO A 407 23.54 -14.21 -2.42
C PRO A 407 22.39 -13.89 -3.38
N SER A 408 22.45 -12.73 -4.04
CA SER A 408 21.47 -12.39 -5.08
C SER A 408 21.57 -13.41 -6.21
N ILE A 409 20.44 -14.01 -6.60
CA ILE A 409 20.40 -14.81 -7.81
C ILE A 409 20.31 -13.85 -9.00
N GLU A 410 21.46 -13.61 -9.62
CA GLU A 410 21.54 -12.84 -10.84
C GLU A 410 21.50 -13.76 -12.05
N VAL A 411 20.67 -13.37 -13.01
CA VAL A 411 20.68 -13.92 -14.36
C VAL A 411 21.27 -12.86 -15.29
N LYS A 412 22.21 -13.28 -16.14
CA LYS A 412 22.85 -12.39 -17.10
C LYS A 412 22.16 -12.50 -18.46
N PRO A 413 21.80 -11.37 -19.08
CA PRO A 413 21.25 -11.40 -20.42
C PRO A 413 22.31 -11.88 -21.42
N THR A 414 21.90 -12.80 -22.29
CA THR A 414 22.73 -13.29 -23.41
C THR A 414 22.05 -12.91 -24.72
N TYR A 415 22.76 -12.21 -25.59
CA TYR A 415 22.26 -11.75 -26.88
C TYR A 415 22.93 -12.53 -28.01
N PHE A 416 22.13 -12.97 -28.98
CA PHE A 416 22.58 -13.71 -30.16
C PHE A 416 22.17 -12.96 -31.43
N ASN A 417 23.13 -12.68 -32.32
CA ASN A 417 22.92 -11.87 -33.53
C ASN A 417 22.25 -10.51 -33.23
N LEU A 418 22.57 -9.91 -32.09
CA LEU A 418 21.98 -8.67 -31.61
C LEU A 418 22.95 -7.99 -30.64
N SER A 419 23.16 -6.68 -30.80
CA SER A 419 23.98 -5.90 -29.88
C SER A 419 23.17 -5.45 -28.66
N SER A 420 23.78 -5.48 -27.46
CA SER A 420 23.10 -5.16 -26.19
C SER A 420 22.65 -3.69 -26.07
N ASP A 421 23.21 -2.79 -26.88
CA ASP A 421 22.92 -1.35 -26.92
C ASP A 421 21.77 -0.97 -27.88
N THR A 422 21.06 -1.97 -28.42
CA THR A 422 19.96 -1.77 -29.37
C THR A 422 18.60 -1.67 -28.66
N TYR A 423 17.64 -0.98 -29.29
CA TYR A 423 16.27 -0.93 -28.81
C TYR A 423 15.61 -2.31 -28.84
N ILE A 424 15.88 -3.11 -29.88
CA ILE A 424 15.40 -4.49 -29.97
C ILE A 424 15.91 -5.33 -28.79
N ALA A 425 17.20 -5.23 -28.43
CA ALA A 425 17.77 -5.96 -27.29
C ALA A 425 17.06 -5.63 -25.98
N LYS A 426 16.82 -4.34 -25.73
CA LYS A 426 16.13 -3.89 -24.52
C LYS A 426 14.68 -4.33 -24.49
N ALA A 427 13.99 -4.27 -25.63
CA ALA A 427 12.60 -4.71 -25.70
C ALA A 427 12.47 -6.22 -25.55
N PHE A 428 13.39 -7.02 -26.12
CA PHE A 428 13.46 -8.46 -25.90
C PHE A 428 13.65 -8.77 -24.42
N PHE A 429 14.60 -8.08 -23.78
CA PHE A 429 14.83 -8.20 -22.36
C PHE A 429 13.57 -7.89 -21.55
N TYR A 430 12.93 -6.75 -21.77
CA TYR A 430 11.76 -6.34 -20.99
C TYR A 430 10.55 -7.23 -21.22
N ALA A 431 10.33 -7.71 -22.45
CA ALA A 431 9.23 -8.61 -22.76
C ALA A 431 9.39 -9.96 -22.04
N ASP A 432 10.58 -10.56 -22.08
CA ASP A 432 10.87 -11.82 -21.41
C ASP A 432 10.87 -11.67 -19.87
N TYR A 433 11.42 -10.56 -19.35
CA TYR A 433 11.35 -10.26 -17.92
C TYR A 433 9.90 -10.08 -17.44
N THR A 434 9.07 -9.40 -18.22
CA THR A 434 7.63 -9.26 -17.94
C THR A 434 6.90 -10.60 -18.05
N LEU A 435 7.25 -11.46 -19.02
CA LEU A 435 6.65 -12.80 -19.11
C LEU A 435 6.86 -13.59 -17.82
N LYS A 436 8.06 -13.51 -17.23
CA LYS A 436 8.38 -14.15 -15.95
C LYS A 436 7.61 -13.53 -14.80
N TYR A 437 7.45 -12.22 -14.82
CA TYR A 437 6.59 -11.54 -13.87
C TYR A 437 5.15 -12.04 -13.96
N VAL A 438 4.60 -12.21 -15.18
CA VAL A 438 3.25 -12.75 -15.44
C VAL A 438 3.10 -14.20 -14.99
N THR A 439 4.12 -15.04 -15.15
CA THR A 439 4.09 -16.45 -14.71
C THR A 439 4.18 -16.57 -13.19
N THR A 440 4.67 -15.53 -12.51
CA THR A 440 4.71 -15.43 -11.03
C THR A 440 3.52 -14.65 -10.48
N LEU A 441 3.25 -14.79 -9.18
CA LEU A 441 2.15 -14.09 -8.53
C LEU A 441 2.44 -12.58 -8.43
N ASN A 442 1.65 -11.79 -9.16
CA ASN A 442 1.70 -10.33 -9.14
C ASN A 442 0.31 -9.70 -9.06
N LEU A 443 0.25 -8.44 -8.66
CA LEU A 443 -1.01 -7.74 -8.37
C LEU A 443 -1.82 -7.42 -9.62
N GLU A 444 -1.14 -7.06 -10.69
CA GLU A 444 -1.76 -6.71 -11.96
C GLU A 444 -2.52 -7.89 -12.55
N THR A 445 -1.99 -9.11 -12.37
CA THR A 445 -2.63 -10.35 -12.85
C THR A 445 -3.52 -11.03 -11.80
N ALA A 446 -3.35 -10.74 -10.50
CA ALA A 446 -4.20 -11.30 -9.44
C ALA A 446 -5.69 -10.90 -9.57
N SER A 447 -5.98 -9.81 -10.27
CA SER A 447 -7.35 -9.38 -10.56
C SER A 447 -7.94 -9.99 -11.84
N LEU A 448 -7.13 -10.70 -12.64
CA LEU A 448 -7.59 -11.32 -13.87
C LEU A 448 -8.43 -12.55 -13.56
N LYS A 449 -9.67 -12.52 -14.03
CA LYS A 449 -10.59 -13.65 -13.89
C LYS A 449 -9.99 -14.89 -14.56
N ASP A 450 -10.12 -16.03 -13.89
CA ASP A 450 -9.70 -17.35 -14.37
C ASP A 450 -8.22 -17.40 -14.82
N PHE A 451 -7.37 -16.54 -14.23
CA PHE A 451 -5.92 -16.56 -14.43
C PHE A 451 -5.22 -16.98 -13.13
N TYR A 452 -4.25 -17.88 -13.27
CA TYR A 452 -3.44 -18.33 -12.16
C TYR A 452 -1.96 -18.25 -12.54
N PRO A 453 -1.09 -17.78 -11.64
CA PRO A 453 0.36 -17.97 -11.77
C PRO A 453 0.71 -19.45 -11.92
N PHE A 454 1.89 -19.75 -12.47
CA PHE A 454 2.23 -21.10 -12.89
C PHE A 454 2.14 -22.12 -11.75
N VAL A 455 2.72 -21.88 -10.56
CA VAL A 455 2.62 -22.84 -9.44
C VAL A 455 1.20 -23.09 -8.98
N VAL A 456 0.36 -22.04 -8.99
CA VAL A 456 -1.04 -22.17 -8.59
C VAL A 456 -1.78 -23.05 -9.60
N TYR A 457 -1.56 -22.78 -10.88
CA TYR A 457 -2.11 -23.57 -12.00
C TYR A 457 -1.61 -25.02 -11.95
N LEU A 458 -0.30 -25.21 -11.74
CA LEU A 458 0.35 -26.50 -11.61
C LEU A 458 -0.23 -27.31 -10.45
N THR A 459 -0.34 -26.71 -9.25
CA THR A 459 -0.89 -27.37 -8.07
C THR A 459 -2.34 -27.80 -8.30
N GLN A 460 -3.15 -26.95 -8.94
CA GLN A 460 -4.52 -27.31 -9.32
C GLN A 460 -4.54 -28.49 -10.30
N LYS A 461 -3.75 -28.43 -11.38
CA LYS A 461 -3.71 -29.50 -12.39
C LYS A 461 -3.13 -30.81 -11.86
N VAL A 462 -2.16 -30.75 -10.97
CA VAL A 462 -1.63 -31.91 -10.25
C VAL A 462 -2.72 -32.58 -9.44
N ASN A 463 -3.53 -31.81 -8.71
CA ASN A 463 -4.64 -32.35 -7.94
C ASN A 463 -5.73 -32.93 -8.84
N GLU A 464 -6.10 -32.26 -9.93
CA GLU A 464 -7.05 -32.76 -10.93
C GLU A 464 -6.59 -34.08 -11.57
N LYS A 465 -5.28 -34.23 -11.83
CA LYS A 465 -4.69 -35.46 -12.39
C LYS A 465 -4.33 -36.52 -11.33
N GLY A 466 -4.60 -36.28 -10.03
CA GLY A 466 -4.27 -37.22 -8.94
C GLY A 466 -2.76 -37.46 -8.76
N LYS A 467 -1.93 -36.44 -9.02
CA LYS A 467 -0.45 -36.52 -9.00
C LYS A 467 0.20 -35.90 -7.76
N GLY A 468 -0.56 -35.58 -6.72
CA GLY A 468 -0.09 -34.86 -5.53
C GLY A 468 1.15 -35.48 -4.86
N LYS A 469 1.17 -36.82 -4.70
CA LYS A 469 2.33 -37.55 -4.15
C LYS A 469 3.58 -37.51 -5.03
N GLU A 470 3.41 -37.52 -6.36
CA GLU A 470 4.54 -37.41 -7.29
C GLU A 470 5.08 -35.99 -7.28
N PHE A 471 4.20 -34.98 -7.32
CA PHE A 471 4.57 -33.57 -7.28
C PHE A 471 5.38 -33.18 -6.04
N GLN A 472 5.06 -33.72 -4.87
CA GLN A 472 5.86 -33.48 -3.66
C GLN A 472 7.31 -33.99 -3.73
N LYS A 473 7.57 -34.98 -4.59
CA LYS A 473 8.95 -35.45 -4.84
C LYS A 473 9.71 -34.47 -5.72
N ILE A 474 8.99 -33.63 -6.48
CA ILE A 474 9.54 -32.55 -7.30
C ILE A 474 9.67 -31.30 -6.42
N LYS A 475 10.88 -31.09 -5.89
CA LYS A 475 11.16 -29.99 -4.96
C LYS A 475 11.56 -28.68 -5.66
N ASN A 476 11.80 -28.70 -6.96
CA ASN A 476 12.16 -27.53 -7.75
C ASN A 476 11.63 -27.65 -9.18
N GLY A 477 11.23 -26.51 -9.76
CA GLY A 477 10.85 -26.38 -11.16
C GLY A 477 11.82 -25.41 -11.82
N LEU A 478 12.68 -25.93 -12.68
CA LEU A 478 13.49 -25.08 -13.54
C LEU A 478 12.79 -25.06 -14.87
N ASP A 479 11.91 -24.07 -15.03
CA ASP A 479 11.09 -23.95 -16.23
C ASP A 479 11.62 -22.82 -17.09
N ARG A 480 11.55 -23.06 -18.39
CA ARG A 480 11.82 -22.05 -19.39
C ARG A 480 10.49 -21.59 -19.93
N HIS A 481 10.25 -20.29 -19.94
CA HIS A 481 9.18 -19.65 -20.71
C HIS A 481 9.83 -18.69 -21.70
N TRP A 482 9.51 -18.79 -22.99
CA TRP A 482 10.11 -17.91 -23.99
C TRP A 482 9.10 -17.42 -25.01
N ILE A 483 9.42 -16.30 -25.63
CA ILE A 483 8.61 -15.65 -26.66
C ILE A 483 9.19 -16.00 -28.03
N PHE A 484 8.35 -16.36 -28.98
CA PHE A 484 8.77 -16.60 -30.36
C PHE A 484 7.64 -16.25 -31.34
N PRO A 485 7.94 -16.02 -32.62
CA PRO A 485 6.92 -15.60 -33.56
C PRO A 485 5.92 -16.72 -33.84
N ARG A 486 4.62 -16.36 -33.87
CA ARG A 486 3.57 -17.26 -34.36
C ARG A 486 3.20 -16.95 -35.79
N LYS A 487 2.78 -15.71 -36.03
CA LYS A 487 2.21 -15.29 -37.31
C LYS A 487 2.28 -13.77 -37.46
N VAL A 488 2.75 -13.30 -38.60
CA VAL A 488 2.53 -11.94 -39.09
C VAL A 488 1.96 -12.00 -40.49
N GLU A 489 0.77 -11.45 -40.66
CA GLU A 489 0.13 -11.31 -41.96
C GLU A 489 0.45 -9.95 -42.57
N LEU A 490 1.10 -9.99 -43.72
CA LEU A 490 1.42 -8.83 -44.55
C LEU A 490 0.44 -8.79 -45.73
N LYS A 491 -0.19 -7.64 -45.94
CA LYS A 491 -0.99 -7.30 -47.10
C LYS A 491 -0.16 -6.42 -48.02
N ILE A 492 0.21 -6.91 -49.20
CA ILE A 492 1.23 -6.32 -50.05
C ILE A 492 0.59 -5.85 -51.35
N SER A 493 0.87 -4.62 -51.78
CA SER A 493 0.43 -4.16 -53.10
C SER A 493 1.08 -5.00 -54.22
N PRO A 494 0.47 -5.18 -55.40
CA PRO A 494 1.04 -5.99 -56.47
C PRO A 494 2.41 -5.49 -56.94
N ASP A 495 2.61 -4.18 -56.88
CA ASP A 495 3.87 -3.54 -57.18
C ASP A 495 4.88 -3.62 -56.01
N LYS A 496 4.53 -4.15 -54.83
CA LYS A 496 5.40 -4.25 -53.64
C LYS A 496 5.84 -2.90 -53.06
N SER A 497 5.17 -1.81 -53.41
CA SER A 497 5.47 -0.47 -52.90
C SER A 497 4.67 -0.12 -51.62
N ALA A 498 3.68 -0.93 -51.24
CA ALA A 498 2.96 -0.79 -49.98
C ALA A 498 2.85 -2.13 -49.26
N VAL A 499 3.05 -2.11 -47.94
CA VAL A 499 2.92 -3.27 -47.05
C VAL A 499 2.07 -2.86 -45.85
N TYR A 500 0.94 -3.52 -45.65
CA TYR A 500 0.06 -3.32 -44.49
C TYR A 500 0.11 -4.52 -43.55
N PHE A 501 0.04 -4.29 -42.25
CA PHE A 501 -0.01 -5.33 -41.24
C PHE A 501 -1.48 -5.65 -40.92
N ALA A 502 -1.90 -6.88 -41.20
CA ALA A 502 -3.26 -7.32 -40.89
C ALA A 502 -3.35 -7.90 -39.47
N ARG A 503 -2.66 -9.01 -39.22
CA ARG A 503 -2.66 -9.71 -37.92
C ARG A 503 -1.23 -9.99 -37.48
N SER A 504 -0.93 -9.74 -36.21
CA SER A 504 0.35 -10.09 -35.58
C SER A 504 0.08 -10.87 -34.31
N GLU A 505 0.49 -12.13 -34.30
CA GLU A 505 0.35 -13.06 -33.17
C GLU A 505 1.73 -13.46 -32.67
N VAL A 506 1.92 -13.31 -31.37
CA VAL A 506 3.09 -13.81 -30.63
C VAL A 506 2.73 -15.16 -30.01
N ARG A 507 3.69 -16.07 -29.89
CA ARG A 507 3.52 -17.33 -29.17
C ARG A 507 4.47 -17.38 -27.98
N ILE A 508 3.98 -17.99 -26.91
CA ILE A 508 4.76 -18.34 -25.73
C ILE A 508 5.01 -19.84 -25.77
N GLY A 509 6.26 -20.21 -25.55
CA GLY A 509 6.72 -21.59 -25.39
C GLY A 509 7.06 -21.88 -23.95
N SER A 510 7.09 -23.17 -23.64
CA SER A 510 7.54 -23.64 -22.34
C SER A 510 8.16 -25.03 -22.43
N GLU A 511 9.16 -25.27 -21.58
CA GLU A 511 9.83 -26.56 -21.42
C GLU A 511 10.50 -26.61 -20.05
N PRO A 512 10.58 -27.79 -19.41
CA PRO A 512 11.46 -27.93 -18.24
C PRO A 512 12.91 -27.90 -18.70
N LEU A 513 13.76 -27.19 -17.97
CA LEU A 513 15.21 -27.21 -18.12
C LEU A 513 15.83 -28.50 -17.57
N SER A 514 15.10 -29.24 -16.73
CA SER A 514 15.52 -30.55 -16.24
C SER A 514 14.92 -31.67 -17.09
N SER A 515 15.80 -32.55 -17.60
CA SER A 515 15.43 -33.66 -18.49
C SER A 515 14.68 -34.81 -17.80
N ASP A 516 14.65 -34.83 -16.46
CA ASP A 516 14.03 -35.89 -15.64
C ASP A 516 12.59 -35.58 -15.21
N MET A 517 11.99 -34.48 -15.71
CA MET A 517 10.63 -34.12 -15.36
C MET A 517 9.60 -35.11 -15.93
N PRO A 518 8.58 -35.51 -15.16
CA PRO A 518 7.54 -36.42 -15.63
C PRO A 518 6.76 -35.87 -16.84
N SER A 519 6.27 -36.77 -17.70
CA SER A 519 5.49 -36.37 -18.90
C SER A 519 4.25 -35.52 -18.56
N TRP A 520 3.56 -35.84 -17.46
CA TRP A 520 2.41 -35.07 -17.00
C TRP A 520 2.76 -33.62 -16.65
N TYR A 521 3.99 -33.37 -16.18
CA TYR A 521 4.47 -32.04 -15.86
C TYR A 521 4.71 -31.23 -17.14
N VAL A 522 5.36 -31.86 -18.12
CA VAL A 522 5.58 -31.30 -19.47
C VAL A 522 4.25 -30.94 -20.15
N GLU A 523 3.25 -31.80 -20.04
CA GLU A 523 1.90 -31.53 -20.55
C GLU A 523 1.26 -30.31 -19.90
N ILE A 524 1.25 -30.23 -18.56
CA ILE A 524 0.70 -29.08 -17.82
C ILE A 524 1.44 -27.78 -18.21
N LEU A 525 2.76 -27.85 -18.32
CA LEU A 525 3.58 -26.70 -18.70
C LEU A 525 3.24 -26.21 -20.13
N LYS A 526 2.98 -27.14 -21.06
CA LYS A 526 2.52 -26.82 -22.42
C LYS A 526 1.11 -26.24 -22.43
N GLU A 527 0.17 -26.84 -21.69
CA GLU A 527 -1.19 -26.32 -21.50
C GLU A 527 -1.15 -24.87 -20.97
N TYR A 528 -0.25 -24.59 -20.01
CA TYR A 528 -0.05 -23.26 -19.46
C TYR A 528 0.47 -22.25 -20.50
N ALA A 529 1.47 -22.63 -21.30
CA ALA A 529 1.97 -21.75 -22.37
C ALA A 529 0.95 -21.47 -23.48
N GLU A 530 0.10 -22.45 -23.79
CA GLU A 530 -1.03 -22.26 -24.71
C GLU A 530 -2.06 -21.28 -24.15
N MET A 531 -2.38 -21.38 -22.86
CA MET A 531 -3.22 -20.40 -22.15
C MET A 531 -2.59 -19.00 -22.20
N LEU A 532 -1.30 -18.87 -21.86
CA LEU A 532 -0.59 -17.58 -21.92
C LEU A 532 -0.60 -16.99 -23.34
N THR A 533 -0.38 -17.83 -24.36
CA THR A 533 -0.44 -17.43 -25.77
C THR A 533 -1.84 -16.93 -26.15
N SER A 534 -2.90 -17.61 -25.70
CA SER A 534 -4.28 -17.22 -26.02
C SER A 534 -4.69 -15.89 -25.38
N ARG A 535 -4.11 -15.55 -24.22
CA ARG A 535 -4.37 -14.32 -23.46
C ARG A 535 -3.33 -13.21 -23.69
N TYR A 536 -2.42 -13.39 -24.64
CA TYR A 536 -1.33 -12.43 -24.90
C TYR A 536 -1.82 -11.00 -25.12
N GLU A 537 -2.94 -10.84 -25.84
CA GLU A 537 -3.55 -9.53 -26.08
C GLU A 537 -3.92 -8.81 -24.78
N GLU A 538 -4.59 -9.51 -23.85
CA GLU A 538 -5.00 -8.99 -22.55
C GLU A 538 -3.76 -8.58 -21.74
N PHE A 539 -2.71 -9.41 -21.73
CA PHE A 539 -1.46 -9.06 -21.06
C PHE A 539 -0.77 -7.85 -21.70
N SER A 540 -0.82 -7.70 -23.03
CA SER A 540 -0.19 -6.57 -23.72
C SER A 540 -0.86 -5.22 -23.42
N GLN A 541 -2.15 -5.22 -23.06
CA GLN A 541 -2.87 -4.02 -22.62
C GLN A 541 -2.49 -3.62 -21.19
N ILE A 542 -2.13 -4.59 -20.36
CA ILE A 542 -1.70 -4.38 -18.97
C ILE A 542 -0.22 -4.00 -18.93
N PHE A 543 0.61 -4.70 -19.72
CA PHE A 543 2.06 -4.62 -19.72
C PHE A 543 2.60 -4.09 -21.06
N PRO A 544 2.98 -2.80 -21.12
CA PRO A 544 3.51 -2.14 -22.31
C PRO A 544 4.63 -2.91 -23.02
N SER A 545 5.53 -3.55 -22.29
CA SER A 545 6.66 -4.31 -22.87
C SER A 545 6.21 -5.45 -23.79
N LEU A 546 5.09 -6.11 -23.50
CA LEU A 546 4.54 -7.16 -24.36
C LEU A 546 3.90 -6.57 -25.63
N HIS A 547 3.28 -5.40 -25.55
CA HIS A 547 2.83 -4.69 -26.75
C HIS A 547 4.01 -4.30 -27.65
N THR A 548 5.05 -3.68 -27.08
CA THR A 548 6.28 -3.33 -27.79
C THR A 548 6.88 -4.53 -28.50
N MET A 549 6.91 -5.70 -27.85
CA MET A 549 7.40 -6.94 -28.44
C MET A 549 6.62 -7.37 -29.69
N ARG A 550 5.29 -7.30 -29.65
CA ARG A 550 4.45 -7.60 -30.81
C ARG A 550 4.68 -6.63 -31.98
N GLU A 551 4.95 -5.37 -31.69
CA GLU A 551 5.24 -4.38 -32.73
C GLU A 551 6.65 -4.57 -33.31
N ILE A 552 7.64 -4.95 -32.50
CA ILE A 552 8.96 -5.35 -33.00
C ILE A 552 8.87 -6.59 -33.90
N GLN A 553 8.01 -7.55 -33.56
CA GLN A 553 7.74 -8.71 -34.43
C GLN A 553 7.30 -8.28 -35.84
N LYS A 554 6.44 -7.27 -35.96
CA LYS A 554 6.01 -6.70 -37.25
C LYS A 554 7.20 -6.11 -38.03
N VAL A 555 8.04 -5.33 -37.34
CA VAL A 555 9.22 -4.70 -37.96
C VAL A 555 10.26 -5.73 -38.40
N LEU A 556 10.49 -6.79 -37.61
CA LEU A 556 11.33 -7.92 -38.00
C LEU A 556 10.77 -8.66 -39.22
N ALA A 557 9.45 -8.87 -39.28
CA ALA A 557 8.80 -9.48 -40.43
C ALA A 557 9.02 -8.64 -41.69
N LEU A 558 8.87 -7.32 -41.58
CA LEU A 558 9.12 -6.40 -42.68
C LEU A 558 10.59 -6.46 -43.14
N ALA A 559 11.56 -6.31 -42.22
CA ALA A 559 12.97 -6.28 -42.58
C ALA A 559 13.38 -7.54 -43.36
N ARG A 560 12.88 -8.70 -42.94
CA ARG A 560 13.07 -9.98 -43.63
C ARG A 560 12.37 -10.02 -44.98
N TRP A 561 11.13 -9.53 -45.05
CA TRP A 561 10.40 -9.46 -46.30
C TRP A 561 11.09 -8.55 -47.33
N LEU A 562 11.57 -7.36 -46.92
CA LEU A 562 12.36 -6.44 -47.75
C LEU A 562 13.62 -7.12 -48.29
N LYS A 563 14.36 -7.79 -47.40
CA LYS A 563 15.57 -8.55 -47.76
C LYS A 563 15.27 -9.68 -48.75
N SER A 564 14.21 -10.46 -48.51
CA SER A 564 13.81 -11.57 -49.39
C SER A 564 13.33 -11.11 -50.77
N ASN A 565 12.85 -9.87 -50.88
CA ASN A 565 12.40 -9.27 -52.15
C ASN A 565 13.47 -8.37 -52.79
N ASN A 566 14.69 -8.33 -52.24
CA ASN A 566 15.79 -7.51 -52.72
C ASN A 566 15.43 -6.01 -52.88
N LEU A 567 14.61 -5.49 -51.98
CA LEU A 567 14.22 -4.09 -51.97
C LEU A 567 15.23 -3.27 -51.16
N LYS A 568 15.85 -2.28 -51.82
CA LYS A 568 16.70 -1.30 -51.15
C LYS A 568 15.82 -0.18 -50.61
N VAL A 569 16.02 0.16 -49.34
CA VAL A 569 15.25 1.19 -48.64
C VAL A 569 16.17 2.23 -48.04
N THR A 570 15.71 3.48 -48.04
CA THR A 570 16.35 4.64 -47.43
C THR A 570 15.50 5.06 -46.25
N LEU A 571 16.06 4.97 -45.04
CA LEU A 571 15.37 5.34 -43.81
C LEU A 571 15.41 6.87 -43.62
N PRO A 572 14.33 7.49 -43.12
CA PRO A 572 14.36 8.89 -42.72
C PRO A 572 15.33 9.09 -41.55
N SER A 573 15.83 10.32 -41.37
CA SER A 573 16.65 10.65 -40.20
C SER A 573 15.84 10.49 -38.91
N TYR A 574 16.48 9.99 -37.86
CA TYR A 574 15.85 9.79 -36.55
C TYR A 574 16.86 10.06 -35.44
N GLN A 575 16.34 10.46 -34.28
CA GLN A 575 17.14 10.56 -33.06
C GLN A 575 17.17 9.19 -32.38
N ARG A 576 18.38 8.64 -32.19
CA ARG A 576 18.55 7.38 -31.46
C ARG A 576 18.13 7.58 -30.00
N VAL A 577 17.34 6.65 -29.47
CA VAL A 577 17.02 6.61 -28.05
C VAL A 577 18.23 6.07 -27.29
N ASP A 578 18.77 6.85 -26.35
CA ASP A 578 19.84 6.39 -25.46
C ASP A 578 19.32 5.35 -24.47
N LEU A 579 19.95 4.18 -24.44
CA LEU A 579 19.55 3.07 -23.60
C LEU A 579 20.63 2.75 -22.56
N GLU A 580 20.21 2.61 -21.31
CA GLU A 580 21.06 2.02 -20.27
C GLU A 580 21.36 0.56 -20.62
N GLU A 581 22.62 0.15 -20.47
CA GLU A 581 23.04 -1.24 -20.61
C GLU A 581 22.48 -2.10 -19.46
N LEU A 582 22.06 -3.31 -19.80
CA LEU A 582 21.52 -4.29 -18.86
C LEU A 582 22.59 -5.35 -18.57
N VAL A 583 23.24 -5.26 -17.41
CA VAL A 583 24.41 -6.08 -17.06
C VAL A 583 24.04 -7.39 -16.34
N GLY A 584 22.89 -7.39 -15.65
CA GLY A 584 22.39 -8.54 -14.91
C GLY A 584 21.13 -8.17 -14.12
N VAL A 585 20.25 -9.14 -13.90
CA VAL A 585 18.95 -8.90 -13.25
C VAL A 585 18.62 -9.94 -12.20
N THR A 586 17.96 -9.47 -11.14
CA THR A 586 17.47 -10.27 -10.01
C THR A 586 15.95 -10.43 -10.11
N GLY A 587 15.34 -11.23 -9.23
CA GLY A 587 13.88 -11.33 -9.19
C GLY A 587 13.24 -12.29 -10.19
N THR A 588 14.04 -13.13 -10.87
CA THR A 588 13.51 -14.27 -11.67
C THR A 588 13.30 -15.53 -10.83
N THR A 589 13.69 -15.50 -9.55
CA THR A 589 13.53 -16.59 -8.60
C THR A 589 12.39 -16.30 -7.66
N VAL A 590 11.52 -17.29 -7.46
CA VAL A 590 10.47 -17.27 -6.43
C VAL A 590 10.44 -18.60 -5.70
N ALA A 591 9.97 -18.60 -4.45
CA ALA A 591 9.70 -19.82 -3.71
C ALA A 591 8.24 -19.83 -3.29
N THR A 592 7.51 -20.87 -3.67
CA THR A 592 6.08 -20.96 -3.39
C THR A 592 5.82 -22.02 -2.34
N PHE A 593 5.01 -21.68 -1.35
CA PHE A 593 4.50 -22.64 -0.37
C PHE A 593 3.46 -23.56 -1.04
N CYS A 594 3.78 -24.86 -1.05
CA CYS A 594 2.90 -25.91 -1.52
C CYS A 594 2.41 -26.75 -0.33
N TYR A 595 1.11 -27.01 -0.30
CA TYR A 595 0.49 -27.90 0.68
C TYR A 595 -0.17 -29.06 -0.03
N SER A 596 0.12 -30.27 0.43
CA SER A 596 -0.56 -31.47 -0.04
C SER A 596 -1.48 -32.01 1.04
N LYS A 597 -2.78 -32.06 0.72
CA LYS A 597 -3.79 -32.66 1.58
C LYS A 597 -3.61 -34.18 1.72
N GLU A 598 -3.10 -34.86 0.69
CA GLU A 598 -2.98 -36.33 0.69
C GLU A 598 -1.94 -36.86 1.67
N THR A 599 -0.91 -36.07 1.94
CA THR A 599 0.22 -36.42 2.80
C THR A 599 0.27 -35.55 4.06
N ASP A 600 -0.64 -34.58 4.16
CA ASP A 600 -0.67 -33.54 5.18
C ASP A 600 0.71 -32.90 5.42
N SER A 601 1.41 -32.59 4.31
CA SER A 601 2.79 -32.11 4.33
C SER A 601 2.96 -30.79 3.58
N PHE A 602 4.01 -30.09 3.98
CA PHE A 602 4.42 -28.81 3.42
C PHE A 602 5.71 -28.99 2.64
N SER A 603 5.80 -28.28 1.52
CA SER A 603 7.05 -28.15 0.80
C SER A 603 7.17 -26.74 0.23
N PHE A 604 8.40 -26.37 -0.09
CA PHE A 604 8.64 -25.25 -0.99
C PHE A 604 8.86 -25.76 -2.40
N PHE A 605 8.26 -25.06 -3.35
CA PHE A 605 8.58 -25.20 -4.75
C PHE A 605 9.38 -23.96 -5.16
N VAL A 606 10.69 -24.15 -5.39
CA VAL A 606 11.58 -23.08 -5.82
C VAL A 606 11.60 -23.06 -7.34
N GLU A 607 11.27 -21.91 -7.92
CA GLU A 607 11.25 -21.66 -9.34
C GLU A 607 12.31 -20.66 -9.73
N ASN A 608 12.99 -20.93 -10.83
CA ASN A 608 13.70 -19.90 -11.57
C ASN A 608 13.22 -19.97 -13.01
N HIS A 609 12.55 -18.91 -13.44
CA HIS A 609 12.05 -18.86 -14.81
C HIS A 609 13.20 -18.46 -15.76
N GLY A 610 13.78 -19.47 -16.40
CA GLY A 610 14.59 -19.31 -17.59
C GLY A 610 13.74 -18.82 -18.76
N GLY A 611 14.36 -18.47 -19.88
CA GLY A 611 13.58 -17.93 -20.98
C GLY A 611 14.35 -17.09 -21.95
N GLY A 612 13.60 -16.43 -22.82
CA GLY A 612 14.16 -15.56 -23.81
C GLY A 612 13.18 -15.14 -24.87
N VAL A 613 13.74 -14.57 -25.93
CA VAL A 613 13.02 -14.22 -27.15
C VAL A 613 13.77 -14.85 -28.32
N ASP A 614 13.12 -15.67 -29.13
CA ASP A 614 13.77 -16.40 -30.22
C ASP A 614 13.16 -16.10 -31.59
N TYR A 615 13.93 -15.41 -32.42
CA TYR A 615 13.64 -15.15 -33.82
C TYR A 615 14.72 -15.77 -34.72
N ARG A 616 15.44 -16.80 -34.31
CA ARG A 616 16.49 -17.41 -35.15
C ARG A 616 15.94 -18.20 -36.34
N ASP A 617 14.64 -18.54 -36.35
CA ASP A 617 14.00 -19.24 -37.47
C ASP A 617 14.23 -18.47 -38.79
N THR A 618 14.94 -19.11 -39.72
CA THR A 618 15.30 -18.56 -41.03
C THR A 618 14.29 -18.92 -42.12
N THR A 619 13.36 -19.85 -41.85
CA THR A 619 12.37 -20.32 -42.84
C THR A 619 11.34 -19.24 -43.18
N ASN A 620 11.16 -18.26 -42.29
CA ASN A 620 10.15 -17.21 -42.39
C ASN A 620 8.70 -17.75 -42.52
N ALA A 621 8.44 -18.99 -42.11
CA ALA A 621 7.13 -19.63 -42.21
C ALA A 621 6.02 -18.91 -41.43
N TRP A 622 6.41 -18.12 -40.41
CA TRP A 622 5.51 -17.27 -39.63
C TRP A 622 5.12 -15.97 -40.35
N ILE A 623 5.77 -15.61 -41.46
CA ILE A 623 5.44 -14.42 -42.27
C ILE A 623 4.55 -14.85 -43.43
N LYS A 624 3.29 -14.38 -43.45
CA LYS A 624 2.33 -14.68 -44.52
C LYS A 624 2.06 -13.44 -45.36
N GLY A 625 2.51 -13.44 -46.61
CA GLY A 625 2.24 -12.36 -47.56
C GLY A 625 1.02 -12.67 -48.42
N ASN A 626 0.01 -11.81 -48.38
CA ASN A 626 -1.14 -11.83 -49.29
C ASN A 626 -1.14 -10.57 -50.14
N TYR A 627 -1.43 -10.68 -51.43
CA TYR A 627 -1.55 -9.51 -52.29
C TYR A 627 -2.92 -8.84 -52.10
N ILE A 628 -2.94 -7.51 -52.07
CA ILE A 628 -4.17 -6.71 -52.06
C ILE A 628 -4.49 -6.16 -53.45
N GLU A 629 -5.75 -5.85 -53.71
CA GLU A 629 -6.14 -5.15 -54.94
C GLU A 629 -5.62 -3.71 -54.91
N THR A 630 -4.86 -3.33 -55.95
CA THR A 630 -4.22 -2.00 -56.06
C THR A 630 -5.24 -0.85 -56.03
N LYS A 631 -6.45 -1.10 -56.56
CA LYS A 631 -7.50 -0.09 -56.66
C LYS A 631 -7.95 0.42 -55.30
N ASP A 632 -8.05 -0.46 -54.31
CA ASP A 632 -8.48 -0.09 -52.95
C ASP A 632 -7.45 0.81 -52.26
N ALA A 633 -6.15 0.45 -52.37
CA ALA A 633 -5.08 1.23 -51.76
C ALA A 633 -4.95 2.63 -52.40
N ILE A 634 -5.03 2.72 -53.74
CA ILE A 634 -5.01 4.01 -54.44
C ILE A 634 -6.24 4.84 -54.10
N HIS A 635 -7.42 4.24 -53.99
CA HIS A 635 -8.64 4.95 -53.63
C HIS A 635 -8.59 5.52 -52.21
N GLN A 636 -8.06 4.75 -51.25
CA GLN A 636 -7.81 5.20 -49.87
C GLN A 636 -6.81 6.35 -49.81
N LEU A 637 -5.72 6.29 -50.58
CA LEU A 637 -4.74 7.37 -50.67
C LEU A 637 -5.33 8.62 -51.34
N ALA A 638 -6.11 8.47 -52.41
CA ALA A 638 -6.79 9.60 -53.03
C ALA A 638 -7.77 10.28 -52.05
N ALA A 639 -8.54 9.50 -51.30
CA ALA A 639 -9.41 10.02 -50.25
C ALA A 639 -8.63 10.77 -49.16
N SER A 640 -7.48 10.24 -48.74
CA SER A 640 -6.59 10.91 -47.80
C SER A 640 -6.13 12.28 -48.31
N SER A 641 -5.68 12.39 -49.58
CA SER A 641 -5.26 13.67 -50.16
C SER A 641 -6.42 14.69 -50.17
N VAL A 642 -7.63 14.25 -50.55
CA VAL A 642 -8.83 15.12 -50.57
C VAL A 642 -9.20 15.59 -49.17
N LEU A 643 -9.12 14.71 -48.16
CA LEU A 643 -9.39 15.09 -46.77
C LEU A 643 -8.34 16.07 -46.23
N ALA A 644 -7.07 15.89 -46.59
CA ALA A 644 -6.00 16.84 -46.23
C ALA A 644 -6.21 18.21 -46.88
N GLU A 645 -6.61 18.25 -48.15
CA GLU A 645 -6.97 19.50 -48.83
C GLU A 645 -8.13 20.21 -48.16
N LYS A 646 -9.19 19.47 -47.80
CA LYS A 646 -10.32 20.03 -47.04
C LYS A 646 -9.88 20.54 -45.68
N ALA A 647 -8.96 19.86 -45.00
CA ALA A 647 -8.38 20.34 -43.75
C ALA A 647 -7.66 21.67 -43.95
N VAL A 648 -6.87 21.82 -45.01
CA VAL A 648 -6.22 23.09 -45.37
C VAL A 648 -7.24 24.19 -45.64
N ALA A 649 -8.31 23.90 -46.40
CA ALA A 649 -9.37 24.86 -46.69
C ALA A 649 -10.11 25.31 -45.42
N SER A 650 -10.47 24.38 -44.51
CA SER A 650 -11.06 24.70 -43.21
C SER A 650 -10.12 25.55 -42.35
N ALA A 651 -8.82 25.24 -42.35
CA ALA A 651 -7.82 26.02 -41.63
C ALA A 651 -7.70 27.46 -42.14
N LEU A 652 -7.71 27.64 -43.47
CA LEU A 652 -7.71 28.96 -44.11
C LEU A 652 -8.98 29.76 -43.79
N ALA A 653 -10.13 29.08 -43.68
CA ALA A 653 -11.39 29.66 -43.23
C ALA A 653 -11.42 30.00 -41.71
N GLY A 654 -10.39 29.58 -40.96
CA GLY A 654 -10.27 29.80 -39.52
C GLY A 654 -10.95 28.75 -38.63
N ASP A 655 -11.51 27.69 -39.22
CA ASP A 655 -12.13 26.57 -38.50
C ASP A 655 -11.10 25.48 -38.18
N LEU A 656 -10.39 25.66 -37.08
CA LEU A 656 -9.30 24.77 -36.67
C LEU A 656 -9.77 23.40 -36.16
N GLU A 657 -10.98 23.31 -35.60
CA GLU A 657 -11.52 22.05 -35.10
C GLU A 657 -11.90 21.14 -36.26
N SER A 658 -12.64 21.65 -37.24
CA SER A 658 -12.94 20.91 -38.46
C SER A 658 -11.68 20.56 -39.22
N ALA A 659 -10.70 21.46 -39.31
CA ALA A 659 -9.43 21.18 -39.97
C ALA A 659 -8.67 20.02 -39.28
N ARG A 660 -8.67 19.97 -37.94
CA ARG A 660 -8.05 18.89 -37.17
C ARG A 660 -8.76 17.56 -37.38
N ASP A 661 -10.09 17.54 -37.29
CA ASP A 661 -10.90 16.33 -37.53
C ASP A 661 -10.68 15.79 -38.94
N LEU A 662 -10.66 16.67 -39.96
CA LEU A 662 -10.41 16.30 -41.35
C LEU A 662 -8.99 15.77 -41.58
N ALA A 663 -7.99 16.36 -40.93
CA ALA A 663 -6.62 15.87 -41.03
C ALA A 663 -6.43 14.54 -40.30
N GLU A 664 -7.10 14.33 -39.16
CA GLU A 664 -7.14 13.03 -38.47
C GLU A 664 -7.82 11.96 -39.35
N LYS A 665 -8.96 12.30 -39.96
CA LYS A 665 -9.63 11.44 -40.95
C LYS A 665 -8.75 11.16 -42.16
N SER A 666 -8.00 12.14 -42.64
CA SER A 666 -7.04 11.94 -43.72
C SER A 666 -5.96 10.91 -43.36
N ALA A 667 -5.43 10.96 -42.12
CA ALA A 667 -4.50 9.95 -41.61
C ALA A 667 -5.14 8.56 -41.51
N GLN A 668 -6.38 8.47 -41.03
CA GLN A 668 -7.14 7.21 -40.95
C GLN A 668 -7.45 6.63 -42.35
N ALA A 669 -7.70 7.48 -43.34
CA ALA A 669 -7.91 7.06 -44.72
C ALA A 669 -6.65 6.43 -45.33
N MET A 670 -5.44 6.94 -45.04
CA MET A 670 -4.18 6.34 -45.54
C MET A 670 -3.98 4.89 -45.11
N ILE A 671 -4.49 4.52 -43.94
CA ILE A 671 -4.37 3.17 -43.36
C ILE A 671 -5.65 2.33 -43.55
N GLY A 672 -6.60 2.81 -44.35
CA GLY A 672 -7.82 2.07 -44.68
C GLY A 672 -8.76 1.83 -43.49
N ARG A 673 -8.71 2.67 -42.46
CA ARG A 673 -9.57 2.55 -41.26
C ARG A 673 -10.87 3.33 -41.35
N ILE A 674 -11.00 4.16 -42.37
CA ILE A 674 -12.22 4.91 -42.61
C ILE A 674 -13.09 4.17 -43.61
N ASP A 675 -14.36 4.04 -43.26
CA ASP A 675 -15.40 3.73 -44.22
C ASP A 675 -15.69 4.98 -45.06
N LEU A 676 -15.15 5.01 -46.28
CA LEU A 676 -15.32 6.12 -47.21
C LEU A 676 -16.78 6.36 -47.59
N SER A 677 -17.65 5.35 -47.49
CA SER A 677 -19.08 5.50 -47.77
C SER A 677 -19.83 6.26 -46.66
N SER A 678 -19.30 6.22 -45.44
CA SER A 678 -19.84 6.91 -44.27
C SER A 678 -19.45 8.38 -44.19
N LEU A 679 -18.36 8.76 -44.87
CA LEU A 679 -17.97 10.15 -44.98
C LEU A 679 -18.88 10.81 -46.00
N GLY A 680 -19.74 11.75 -45.58
CA GLY A 680 -20.53 12.62 -46.49
C GLY A 680 -19.69 13.49 -47.46
N VAL A 681 -18.39 13.21 -47.57
CA VAL A 681 -17.46 13.71 -48.56
C VAL A 681 -17.61 12.86 -49.82
N LYS A 682 -18.13 13.44 -50.90
CA LYS A 682 -17.99 12.86 -52.25
C LYS A 682 -16.51 12.79 -52.61
N VAL A 683 -15.85 11.69 -52.25
CA VAL A 683 -14.56 11.33 -52.85
C VAL A 683 -14.86 11.04 -54.32
N PRO A 684 -14.26 11.75 -55.29
CA PRO A 684 -14.53 11.51 -56.68
C PRO A 684 -14.29 10.03 -57.01
N LEU A 685 -15.33 9.36 -57.52
CA LEU A 685 -15.29 7.93 -57.92
C LEU A 685 -14.20 7.66 -58.97
N TYR A 686 -13.80 8.69 -59.72
CA TYR A 686 -12.68 8.64 -60.65
C TYR A 686 -11.45 9.31 -60.02
N VAL A 687 -10.57 8.47 -59.48
CA VAL A 687 -9.16 8.83 -59.30
C VAL A 687 -8.61 9.20 -60.69
N ASN A 688 -7.89 10.33 -60.81
CA ASN A 688 -7.26 10.74 -62.08
C ASN A 688 -6.57 9.51 -62.72
N PRO A 689 -6.87 9.13 -63.97
CA PRO A 689 -6.33 7.92 -64.58
C PRO A 689 -4.80 7.82 -64.52
N GLN A 690 -4.12 8.97 -64.52
CA GLN A 690 -2.66 9.05 -64.40
C GLN A 690 -2.14 8.55 -63.03
N LEU A 691 -2.93 8.65 -61.95
CA LEU A 691 -2.55 8.12 -60.64
C LEU A 691 -2.44 6.59 -60.63
N ASN A 692 -3.17 5.88 -61.50
CA ASN A 692 -3.03 4.42 -61.63
C ASN A 692 -1.68 4.00 -62.22
N SER A 693 -0.94 4.93 -62.84
CA SER A 693 0.40 4.68 -63.35
C SER A 693 1.50 4.86 -62.30
N LEU A 694 1.18 5.49 -61.16
CA LEU A 694 2.13 5.71 -60.07
C LEU A 694 2.16 4.50 -59.11
N PRO A 695 3.34 4.13 -58.59
CA PRO A 695 3.42 3.18 -57.50
C PRO A 695 2.63 3.64 -56.28
N VAL A 696 1.93 2.71 -55.62
CA VAL A 696 1.13 3.00 -54.41
C VAL A 696 1.98 3.67 -53.33
N GLY A 697 3.21 3.18 -53.15
CA GLY A 697 4.17 3.71 -52.20
C GLY A 697 4.57 5.16 -52.46
N SER A 698 4.72 5.56 -53.72
CA SER A 698 5.04 6.95 -54.09
C SER A 698 3.93 7.91 -53.67
N GLN A 699 2.67 7.53 -53.86
CA GLN A 699 1.50 8.29 -53.38
C GLN A 699 1.42 8.30 -51.85
N GLY A 700 1.71 7.17 -51.20
CA GLY A 700 1.74 7.08 -49.74
C GLY A 700 2.78 7.98 -49.10
N VAL A 701 3.99 8.03 -49.65
CA VAL A 701 5.07 8.94 -49.22
C VAL A 701 4.64 10.40 -49.40
N PHE A 702 4.05 10.75 -50.55
CA PHE A 702 3.53 12.10 -50.79
C PHE A 702 2.45 12.50 -49.77
N ASN A 703 1.46 11.64 -49.54
CA ASN A 703 0.37 11.91 -48.60
C ASN A 703 0.85 12.06 -47.17
N LYS A 704 1.87 11.31 -46.75
CA LYS A 704 2.46 11.48 -45.42
C LYS A 704 3.13 12.85 -45.28
N LYS A 705 3.96 13.24 -46.26
CA LYS A 705 4.61 14.57 -46.27
C LYS A 705 3.57 15.68 -46.19
N LEU A 706 2.49 15.56 -46.97
CA LEU A 706 1.35 16.46 -46.91
C LEU A 706 0.73 16.52 -45.51
N LEU A 707 0.37 15.38 -44.93
CA LEU A 707 -0.24 15.32 -43.60
C LEU A 707 0.64 15.91 -42.50
N GLU A 708 1.95 15.65 -42.53
CA GLU A 708 2.88 16.21 -41.56
C GLU A 708 2.95 17.73 -41.63
N VAL A 709 2.93 18.30 -42.84
CA VAL A 709 2.96 19.76 -43.05
C VAL A 709 1.62 20.39 -42.66
N VAL A 710 0.49 19.75 -43.02
CA VAL A 710 -0.84 20.19 -42.57
C VAL A 710 -0.91 20.19 -41.03
N ALA A 711 -0.54 19.07 -40.40
CA ALA A 711 -0.60 18.94 -38.95
C ALA A 711 0.34 19.93 -38.23
N ALA A 712 1.55 20.14 -38.75
CA ALA A 712 2.48 21.12 -38.19
C ALA A 712 1.94 22.56 -38.26
N ASN A 713 1.36 22.96 -39.39
CA ASN A 713 0.74 24.27 -39.52
C ASN A 713 -0.50 24.43 -38.63
N LEU A 714 -1.34 23.38 -38.50
CA LEU A 714 -2.51 23.40 -37.62
C LEU A 714 -2.15 23.51 -36.14
N ASP A 715 -1.12 22.80 -35.71
CA ASP A 715 -0.66 22.86 -34.32
C ASP A 715 -0.02 24.20 -34.00
N GLU A 716 0.76 24.77 -34.93
CA GLU A 716 1.32 26.10 -34.77
C GLU A 716 0.21 27.16 -34.70
N TYR A 717 -0.84 27.01 -35.51
CA TYR A 717 -1.99 27.92 -35.47
C TYR A 717 -2.75 27.80 -34.13
N ALA A 718 -2.99 26.58 -33.65
CA ALA A 718 -3.65 26.38 -32.38
C ALA A 718 -2.82 26.87 -31.17
N ARG A 719 -1.50 26.66 -31.20
CA ARG A 719 -0.56 27.23 -30.23
C ARG A 719 -0.70 28.75 -30.20
N LEU A 720 -0.69 29.38 -31.37
CA LEU A 720 -0.82 30.83 -31.49
C LEU A 720 -2.14 31.35 -30.93
N LYS A 721 -3.27 30.67 -31.20
CA LYS A 721 -4.57 31.03 -30.58
C LYS A 721 -4.53 30.90 -29.06
N LYS A 722 -3.86 29.86 -28.53
CA LYS A 722 -3.69 29.67 -27.09
C LYS A 722 -2.80 30.76 -26.47
N GLU A 723 -1.75 31.19 -27.15
CA GLU A 723 -0.87 32.29 -26.72
C GLU A 723 -1.62 33.62 -26.68
N ILE A 724 -2.44 33.91 -27.69
CA ILE A 724 -3.31 35.09 -27.71
C ILE A 724 -4.30 35.06 -26.53
N SER A 725 -5.00 33.93 -26.33
CA SER A 725 -5.96 33.78 -25.22
C SER A 725 -5.27 33.90 -23.85
N SER A 726 -4.09 33.31 -23.70
CA SER A 726 -3.30 33.46 -22.46
C SER A 726 -2.81 34.90 -22.25
N ALA A 727 -2.63 35.66 -23.32
CA ALA A 727 -2.20 37.04 -23.25
C ALA A 727 -3.33 38.01 -22.88
N GLU A 728 -4.60 37.61 -22.95
CA GLU A 728 -5.75 38.46 -22.58
C GLU A 728 -5.65 38.98 -21.15
N SER A 729 -5.01 38.23 -20.23
CA SER A 729 -4.75 38.69 -18.86
C SER A 729 -3.85 39.94 -18.79
N PHE A 730 -3.01 40.18 -19.80
CA PHE A 730 -2.13 41.35 -19.87
C PHE A 730 -2.83 42.59 -20.45
N LYS A 731 -4.01 42.45 -21.05
CA LYS A 731 -4.72 43.52 -21.77
C LYS A 731 -4.92 44.78 -20.92
N HIS A 732 -5.19 44.60 -19.62
CA HIS A 732 -5.43 45.70 -18.69
C HIS A 732 -4.25 45.99 -17.75
N THR A 733 -3.32 45.04 -17.56
CA THR A 733 -2.19 45.20 -16.62
C THR A 733 -0.90 45.65 -17.29
N GLU A 734 -0.61 45.14 -18.50
CA GLU A 734 0.61 45.39 -19.27
C GLU A 734 0.25 45.55 -20.76
N PRO A 735 -0.46 46.65 -21.13
CA PRO A 735 -1.04 46.80 -22.47
C PRO A 735 0.00 46.84 -23.59
N GLU A 736 1.20 47.37 -23.33
CA GLU A 736 2.31 47.34 -24.30
C GLU A 736 2.76 45.91 -24.62
N LYS A 737 2.88 45.06 -23.60
CA LYS A 737 3.24 43.64 -23.76
C LYS A 737 2.12 42.86 -24.45
N TYR A 738 0.86 43.15 -24.12
CA TYR A 738 -0.30 42.59 -24.83
C TYR A 738 -0.28 42.96 -26.32
N ASN A 739 -0.06 44.24 -26.64
CA ASN A 739 0.03 44.72 -28.02
C ASN A 739 1.23 44.12 -28.77
N GLN A 740 2.38 43.93 -28.11
CA GLN A 740 3.52 43.23 -28.68
C GLN A 740 3.22 41.77 -28.99
N ILE A 741 2.57 41.05 -28.07
CA ILE A 741 2.15 39.65 -28.28
C ILE A 741 1.14 39.57 -29.42
N LEU A 742 0.15 40.47 -29.48
CA LEU A 742 -0.83 40.52 -30.57
C LEU A 742 -0.18 40.85 -31.93
N ALA A 743 0.74 41.81 -31.98
CA ALA A 743 1.43 42.17 -33.22
C ALA A 743 2.25 40.99 -33.75
N LYS A 744 3.02 40.35 -32.87
CA LYS A 744 3.79 39.14 -33.19
C LYS A 744 2.89 37.98 -33.60
N ALA A 745 1.78 37.78 -32.89
CA ALA A 745 0.83 36.72 -33.21
C ALA A 745 0.10 36.97 -34.54
N LYS A 746 -0.22 38.21 -34.89
CA LYS A 746 -0.75 38.53 -36.23
C LYS A 746 0.27 38.27 -37.34
N GLU A 747 1.54 38.58 -37.10
CA GLU A 747 2.63 38.31 -38.05
C GLU A 747 2.82 36.79 -38.23
N GLU A 748 2.88 36.03 -37.14
CA GLU A 748 2.97 34.56 -37.18
C GLU A 748 1.70 33.94 -37.81
N GLU A 749 0.49 34.42 -37.50
CA GLU A 749 -0.76 33.97 -38.14
C GLU A 749 -0.75 34.21 -39.66
N ALA A 750 -0.27 35.38 -40.11
CA ALA A 750 -0.15 35.69 -41.53
C ALA A 750 0.85 34.77 -42.24
N LYS A 751 1.97 34.41 -41.58
CA LYS A 751 2.94 33.42 -42.10
C LYS A 751 2.31 32.04 -42.24
N ILE A 752 1.56 31.57 -41.24
CA ILE A 752 0.84 30.28 -41.27
C ILE A 752 -0.20 30.27 -42.39
N LYS A 753 -1.02 31.32 -42.52
CA LYS A 753 -2.01 31.44 -43.60
C LYS A 753 -1.36 31.46 -44.98
N THR A 754 -0.25 32.16 -45.13
CA THR A 754 0.52 32.18 -46.39
C THR A 754 1.07 30.78 -46.71
N SER A 755 1.56 30.05 -45.70
CA SER A 755 2.03 28.67 -45.85
C SER A 755 0.90 27.73 -46.29
N LEU A 756 -0.24 27.79 -45.61
CA LEU A 756 -1.44 27.01 -45.94
C LEU A 756 -1.98 27.34 -47.34
N GLN A 757 -1.94 28.62 -47.77
CA GLN A 757 -2.34 29.01 -49.11
C GLN A 757 -1.40 28.42 -50.17
N LYS A 758 -0.08 28.53 -49.97
CA LYS A 758 0.91 27.90 -50.86
C LYS A 758 0.72 26.38 -50.93
N LEU A 759 0.41 25.76 -49.78
CA LEU A 759 0.12 24.33 -49.72
C LEU A 759 -1.12 23.98 -50.56
N ASN A 760 -2.20 24.77 -50.45
CA ASN A 760 -3.39 24.61 -51.27
C ASN A 760 -3.10 24.75 -52.78
N ASP A 761 -2.26 25.72 -53.16
CA ASP A 761 -1.86 25.92 -54.56
C ASP A 761 -1.05 24.73 -55.09
N LEU A 762 -0.12 24.19 -54.28
CA LEU A 762 0.64 22.98 -54.60
C LEU A 762 -0.25 21.74 -54.75
N LEU A 763 -1.29 21.60 -53.91
CA LEU A 763 -2.27 20.51 -54.01
C LEU A 763 -3.11 20.62 -55.28
N ASN A 764 -3.50 21.83 -55.66
CA ASN A 764 -4.20 22.07 -56.93
C ASN A 764 -3.32 21.72 -58.13
N HIS A 765 -2.04 22.08 -58.11
CA HIS A 765 -1.08 21.68 -59.13
C HIS A 765 -0.91 20.16 -59.18
N TYR A 766 -0.77 19.49 -58.03
CA TYR A 766 -0.67 18.03 -57.96
C TYR A 766 -1.91 17.33 -58.53
N ARG A 767 -3.11 17.84 -58.25
CA ARG A 767 -4.36 17.30 -58.80
C ARG A 767 -4.37 17.33 -60.34
N GLN A 768 -3.85 18.40 -60.92
CA GLN A 768 -3.74 18.57 -62.37
C GLN A 768 -2.58 17.74 -62.96
N ASN A 769 -1.47 17.60 -62.23
CA ASN A 769 -0.22 16.99 -62.68
C ASN A 769 0.34 15.99 -61.64
N PRO A 770 -0.33 14.84 -61.40
CA PRO A 770 0.04 13.93 -60.32
C PRO A 770 1.42 13.28 -60.50
N LEU A 771 1.95 13.23 -61.73
CA LEU A 771 3.29 12.69 -61.99
C LEU A 771 4.42 13.56 -61.42
N ASP A 772 4.16 14.84 -61.12
CA ASP A 772 5.13 15.78 -60.52
C ASP A 772 5.23 15.64 -58.99
N TYR A 773 4.75 14.52 -58.43
CA TYR A 773 4.63 14.29 -56.98
C TYR A 773 5.96 14.48 -56.22
N GLN A 774 7.10 14.20 -56.83
CA GLN A 774 8.42 14.35 -56.20
C GLN A 774 8.76 15.83 -55.99
N THR A 775 8.67 16.64 -57.05
CA THR A 775 8.93 18.07 -57.00
C THR A 775 7.94 18.76 -56.07
N VAL A 776 6.65 18.41 -56.17
CA VAL A 776 5.62 18.96 -55.29
C VAL A 776 5.88 18.54 -53.85
N GLY A 777 6.21 17.27 -53.61
CA GLY A 777 6.52 16.75 -52.28
C GLY A 777 7.69 17.47 -51.61
N GLN A 778 8.76 17.79 -52.36
CA GLN A 778 9.88 18.58 -51.86
C GLN A 778 9.44 19.99 -51.46
N LYS A 779 8.70 20.69 -52.33
CA LYS A 779 8.16 22.02 -52.05
C LYS A 779 7.17 22.04 -50.87
N ILE A 780 6.41 20.96 -50.67
CA ILE A 780 5.51 20.82 -49.52
C ILE A 780 6.33 20.78 -48.22
N VAL A 781 7.43 20.02 -48.18
CA VAL A 781 8.27 19.92 -46.97
C VAL A 781 8.88 21.27 -46.57
N GLU A 782 9.21 22.12 -47.55
CA GLU A 782 9.70 23.49 -47.32
C GLU A 782 8.66 24.41 -46.65
N LEU A 783 7.37 24.05 -46.67
CA LEU A 783 6.28 24.79 -46.00
C LEU A 783 6.08 24.39 -44.53
N LYS A 784 6.88 23.45 -44.02
CA LYS A 784 6.86 23.09 -42.61
C LYS A 784 7.40 24.27 -41.78
N PRO A 785 6.69 24.72 -40.72
CA PRO A 785 7.16 25.82 -39.89
C PRO A 785 8.57 25.55 -39.34
N ASP A 786 9.48 26.52 -39.44
CA ASP A 786 10.85 26.49 -38.90
C ASP A 786 10.84 26.57 -37.37
N ARG A 787 10.41 25.49 -36.73
CA ARG A 787 10.76 25.20 -35.34
C ARG A 787 11.08 23.72 -35.23
N PRO A 788 12.20 23.37 -34.57
CA PRO A 788 12.46 21.97 -34.27
C PRO A 788 11.28 21.43 -33.47
N LEU A 789 10.78 20.27 -33.89
CA LEU A 789 9.95 19.39 -33.08
C LEU A 789 10.76 19.07 -31.82
N VAL A 790 10.67 19.91 -30.78
CA VAL A 790 11.23 19.59 -29.47
C VAL A 790 10.27 18.60 -28.81
N ILE A 791 10.17 17.40 -29.37
CA ILE A 791 9.92 16.22 -28.57
C ILE A 791 11.29 15.93 -27.96
N ASP A 792 11.67 16.66 -26.92
CA ASP A 792 12.93 16.41 -26.21
C ASP A 792 12.85 15.02 -25.56
N PRO A 793 13.56 13.99 -26.08
CA PRO A 793 13.51 12.65 -25.49
C PRO A 793 14.17 12.64 -24.11
N THR A 794 14.96 13.67 -23.75
CA THR A 794 15.58 13.82 -22.45
C THR A 794 14.61 14.33 -21.37
N VAL A 795 13.37 14.70 -21.72
CA VAL A 795 12.31 14.96 -20.73
C VAL A 795 11.97 13.71 -19.92
N PHE A 796 12.22 12.50 -20.43
CA PHE A 796 12.16 11.26 -19.65
C PHE A 796 13.27 11.12 -18.58
N LYS A 797 14.32 11.94 -18.64
CA LYS A 797 15.42 11.99 -17.65
C LYS A 797 15.32 13.16 -16.67
N ARG A 798 14.41 14.12 -16.85
CA ARG A 798 14.18 15.16 -15.84
C ARG A 798 13.38 14.59 -14.67
N LYS A 799 14.09 14.24 -13.59
CA LYS A 799 13.47 14.13 -12.27
C LYS A 799 12.65 15.39 -12.02
N PRO A 800 11.49 15.31 -11.34
CA PRO A 800 10.82 16.51 -10.85
C PRO A 800 11.85 17.28 -10.02
N GLN A 801 12.24 18.47 -10.47
CA GLN A 801 12.85 19.43 -9.56
C GLN A 801 11.74 19.77 -8.57
N THR A 802 11.85 19.20 -7.38
CA THR A 802 11.20 19.76 -6.20
C THR A 802 11.68 21.21 -6.13
N SER A 803 10.78 22.14 -6.42
CA SER A 803 11.00 23.55 -6.19
C SER A 803 11.20 23.77 -4.70
N THR A 804 12.46 23.81 -4.25
CA THR A 804 12.82 24.55 -3.04
C THR A 804 12.72 26.03 -3.40
N LEU A 805 11.55 26.60 -3.15
CA LEU A 805 11.34 28.04 -3.09
C LEU A 805 10.95 28.36 -1.65
N GLU A 806 11.98 28.57 -0.84
CA GLU A 806 11.91 29.56 0.23
C GLU A 806 11.88 30.92 -0.47
N ASP A 807 10.68 31.47 -0.72
CA ASP A 807 10.50 32.91 -0.85
C ASP A 807 9.04 33.30 -0.59
N LYS A 808 8.90 34.45 0.07
CA LYS A 808 7.78 34.90 0.90
C LYS A 808 6.41 34.97 0.19
N PRO A 809 5.31 34.53 0.84
CA PRO A 809 3.96 34.56 0.28
C PRO A 809 3.17 35.81 0.70
N GLU A 810 3.58 37.02 0.30
CA GLU A 810 2.81 38.25 0.61
C GLU A 810 2.49 39.15 -0.59
N GLU A 811 3.08 38.95 -1.78
CA GLU A 811 2.79 39.78 -2.96
C GLU A 811 2.04 39.07 -4.10
N VAL A 812 1.93 37.74 -4.06
CA VAL A 812 1.15 36.99 -5.06
C VAL A 812 -0.36 37.01 -4.75
N GLU A 813 -0.73 37.14 -3.48
CA GLU A 813 -2.14 37.16 -3.05
C GLU A 813 -2.84 38.48 -3.41
N LYS A 814 -2.11 39.60 -3.48
CA LYS A 814 -2.65 40.92 -3.88
C LYS A 814 -2.88 41.09 -5.38
N ARG A 815 -2.32 40.22 -6.23
CA ARG A 815 -2.52 40.27 -7.70
C ARG A 815 -3.61 39.31 -8.18
N ALA A 816 -3.95 38.29 -7.38
CA ALA A 816 -5.04 37.35 -7.64
C ALA A 816 -6.44 37.91 -7.34
N GLU A 817 -6.54 38.96 -6.50
CA GLU A 817 -7.81 39.62 -6.18
C GLU A 817 -8.27 40.65 -7.24
N LYS A 818 -7.42 41.02 -8.20
CA LYS A 818 -7.73 42.10 -9.17
C LYS A 818 -8.17 41.63 -10.56
N LEU A 819 -8.31 40.32 -10.79
CA LEU A 819 -8.71 39.73 -12.08
C LEU A 819 -9.95 38.82 -11.98
N LYS A 820 -10.72 38.91 -10.88
CA LYS A 820 -12.05 38.29 -10.73
C LYS A 820 -13.18 39.33 -10.70
N GLU A 821 -13.08 40.34 -11.56
CA GLU A 821 -14.21 41.22 -11.87
C GLU A 821 -14.49 41.19 -13.38
N GLU A 822 -15.11 40.11 -13.84
CA GLU A 822 -16.14 40.23 -14.88
C GLU A 822 -17.25 39.21 -14.60
N LYS A 823 -18.42 39.78 -14.32
CA LYS A 823 -19.55 39.18 -13.64
C LYS A 823 -20.39 38.35 -14.62
N LEU A 824 -20.39 37.03 -14.45
CA LEU A 824 -21.66 36.30 -14.55
C LEU A 824 -22.36 36.52 -13.21
N LEU A 825 -23.44 37.30 -13.22
CA LEU A 825 -24.29 37.49 -12.05
C LEU A 825 -24.67 36.10 -11.50
N PRO A 826 -24.51 35.84 -10.19
CA PRO A 826 -24.92 34.58 -9.61
C PRO A 826 -26.42 34.40 -9.84
N ASP A 827 -26.79 33.23 -10.33
CA ASP A 827 -28.19 32.80 -10.42
C ASP A 827 -28.81 32.87 -9.01
N GLU A 828 -29.89 33.61 -8.86
CA GLU A 828 -30.57 33.84 -7.57
C GLU A 828 -30.93 32.51 -6.90
N THR A 829 -31.22 31.48 -7.71
CA THR A 829 -31.44 30.11 -7.25
C THR A 829 -30.22 29.50 -6.57
N LYS A 830 -29.01 29.70 -7.09
CA LYS A 830 -27.77 29.18 -6.48
C LYS A 830 -27.43 29.86 -5.16
N LEU A 831 -27.64 31.17 -5.07
CA LEU A 831 -27.46 31.89 -3.80
C LEU A 831 -28.53 31.49 -2.77
N GLY A 832 -29.76 31.21 -3.21
CA GLY A 832 -30.82 30.67 -2.35
C GLY A 832 -30.51 29.28 -1.80
N GLU A 833 -29.97 28.39 -2.63
CA GLU A 833 -29.53 27.05 -2.23
C GLU A 833 -28.34 27.10 -1.24
N GLU A 834 -27.33 27.93 -1.53
CA GLU A 834 -26.18 28.13 -0.63
C GLU A 834 -26.63 28.71 0.73
N LEU A 835 -27.59 29.64 0.73
CA LEU A 835 -28.15 30.23 1.95
C LEU A 835 -28.90 29.19 2.79
N ALA A 836 -29.71 28.34 2.17
CA ALA A 836 -30.46 27.28 2.84
C ALA A 836 -29.52 26.25 3.49
N ASP A 837 -28.49 25.81 2.76
CA ASP A 837 -27.46 24.90 3.25
C ASP A 837 -26.66 25.51 4.42
N LEU A 838 -26.24 26.77 4.30
CA LEU A 838 -25.54 27.46 5.39
C LEU A 838 -26.40 27.65 6.64
N LYS A 839 -27.70 27.94 6.50
CA LYS A 839 -28.63 28.03 7.64
C LYS A 839 -28.80 26.66 8.32
N HIS A 840 -28.87 25.58 7.55
CA HIS A 840 -28.92 24.23 8.10
C HIS A 840 -27.62 23.86 8.83
N LYS A 841 -26.46 24.14 8.23
CA LYS A 841 -25.14 23.94 8.86
C LYS A 841 -24.97 24.77 10.13
N LEU A 842 -25.45 26.01 10.14
CA LEU A 842 -25.44 26.87 11.34
C LEU A 842 -26.31 26.28 12.46
N TYR A 843 -27.48 25.73 12.13
CA TYR A 843 -28.37 25.08 13.09
C TYR A 843 -27.72 23.85 13.71
N LEU A 844 -27.16 22.94 12.89
CA LEU A 844 -26.42 21.78 13.38
C LEU A 844 -25.21 22.19 14.23
N ALA A 845 -24.51 23.24 13.82
CA ALA A 845 -23.35 23.72 14.55
C ALA A 845 -23.71 24.26 15.94
N LYS A 846 -24.86 24.95 16.08
CA LYS A 846 -25.38 25.41 17.38
C LYS A 846 -25.80 24.24 18.27
N ILE A 847 -26.50 23.24 17.72
CA ILE A 847 -26.85 22.03 18.48
C ILE A 847 -25.61 21.32 19.00
N ASN A 848 -24.58 21.19 18.17
CA ASN A 848 -23.33 20.55 18.59
C ASN A 848 -22.61 21.36 19.68
N LEU A 849 -22.63 22.69 19.60
CA LEU A 849 -22.08 23.54 20.63
C LEU A 849 -22.85 23.39 21.97
N ASP A 850 -24.18 23.34 21.92
CA ASP A 850 -25.01 23.14 23.11
C ASP A 850 -24.79 21.75 23.73
N LYS A 851 -24.66 20.70 22.91
CA LYS A 851 -24.31 19.35 23.38
C LYS A 851 -22.93 19.32 24.04
N LEU A 852 -21.94 20.00 23.45
CA LEU A 852 -20.59 20.10 24.02
C LEU A 852 -20.60 20.87 25.35
N ASN A 853 -21.34 21.97 25.45
CA ASN A 853 -21.47 22.74 26.69
C ASN A 853 -22.19 21.94 27.79
N LYS A 854 -23.26 21.22 27.42
CA LYS A 854 -24.00 20.36 28.35
C LYS A 854 -23.12 19.21 28.86
N GLY A 855 -22.41 18.52 27.97
CA GLY A 855 -21.48 17.46 28.36
C GLY A 855 -20.32 17.97 29.23
N MET A 856 -19.81 19.18 28.95
CA MET A 856 -18.80 19.81 29.81
C MET A 856 -19.34 20.11 31.22
N LEU A 857 -20.57 20.64 31.33
CA LEU A 857 -21.20 20.93 32.61
C LEU A 857 -21.52 19.66 33.42
N GLU A 858 -21.94 18.58 32.75
CA GLU A 858 -22.17 17.28 33.38
C GLU A 858 -20.85 16.70 33.93
N ASN A 859 -19.78 16.74 33.14
CA ASN A 859 -18.47 16.28 33.59
C ASN A 859 -17.88 17.15 34.72
N ILE A 860 -18.17 18.46 34.77
CA ILE A 860 -17.76 19.33 35.89
C ILE A 860 -18.47 18.91 37.18
N LYS A 861 -19.76 18.58 37.12
CA LYS A 861 -20.51 18.07 38.29
C LYS A 861 -19.97 16.73 38.78
N GLU A 862 -19.64 15.83 37.85
CA GLU A 862 -19.00 14.55 38.20
C GLU A 862 -17.62 14.76 38.84
N PHE A 863 -16.83 15.73 38.34
CA PHE A 863 -15.55 16.09 38.94
C PHE A 863 -15.70 16.58 40.39
N GLU A 864 -16.68 17.45 40.67
CA GLU A 864 -16.96 17.93 42.03
C GLU A 864 -17.38 16.78 42.95
N SER A 865 -18.22 15.86 42.45
CA SER A 865 -18.61 14.65 43.18
C SER A 865 -17.43 13.74 43.49
N TRP A 866 -16.55 13.47 42.53
CA TRP A 866 -15.34 12.67 42.77
C TRP A 866 -14.41 13.33 43.77
N ARG A 867 -14.30 14.66 43.75
CA ARG A 867 -13.50 15.42 44.69
C ARG A 867 -14.04 15.31 46.11
N GLU A 868 -15.33 15.55 46.33
CA GLU A 868 -15.95 15.39 47.65
C GLU A 868 -15.84 13.96 48.17
N GLU A 869 -16.01 12.95 47.31
CA GLU A 869 -15.85 11.55 47.68
C GLU A 869 -14.41 11.20 48.03
N THR A 870 -13.44 11.82 47.36
CA THR A 870 -12.01 11.67 47.67
C THR A 870 -11.67 12.30 49.01
N GLU A 871 -12.15 13.52 49.29
CA GLU A 871 -11.96 14.20 50.57
C GLU A 871 -12.60 13.39 51.72
N LYS A 872 -13.81 12.85 51.53
CA LYS A 872 -14.47 11.96 52.51
C LYS A 872 -13.72 10.64 52.68
N ALA A 873 -13.15 10.07 51.62
CA ALA A 873 -12.37 8.84 51.70
C ALA A 873 -11.05 9.06 52.46
N ILE A 874 -10.41 10.21 52.30
CA ILE A 874 -9.22 10.61 53.06
C ILE A 874 -9.56 10.75 54.55
N LEU A 875 -10.63 11.49 54.90
CA LEU A 875 -11.04 11.65 56.30
C LEU A 875 -11.37 10.31 56.99
N ARG A 876 -12.10 9.41 56.31
CA ARG A 876 -12.39 8.06 56.83
C ARG A 876 -11.13 7.21 57.00
N SER A 877 -10.14 7.42 56.14
CA SER A 877 -8.86 6.73 56.19
C SER A 877 -8.02 7.22 57.38
N GLU A 878 -8.05 8.53 57.66
CA GLU A 878 -7.39 9.13 58.83
C GLU A 878 -8.00 8.63 60.15
N GLU A 879 -9.33 8.54 60.24
CA GLU A 879 -10.01 7.98 61.42
C GLU A 879 -9.67 6.50 61.64
N ARG A 880 -9.76 5.65 60.60
CA ARG A 880 -9.40 4.22 60.70
C ARG A 880 -7.94 4.01 61.04
N PHE A 881 -7.06 4.85 60.50
CA PHE A 881 -5.64 4.78 60.81
C PHE A 881 -5.36 5.15 62.27
N LYS A 882 -6.04 6.17 62.81
CA LYS A 882 -5.98 6.53 64.24
C LYS A 882 -6.45 5.38 65.14
N GLU A 883 -7.58 4.73 64.82
CA GLU A 883 -8.08 3.57 65.58
C GLU A 883 -7.12 2.37 65.52
N ILE A 884 -6.63 2.02 64.33
CA ILE A 884 -5.69 0.90 64.14
C ILE A 884 -4.38 1.15 64.90
N MET A 885 -3.87 2.38 64.90
CA MET A 885 -2.63 2.73 65.61
C MET A 885 -2.78 2.69 67.14
N LEU A 886 -3.94 3.10 67.67
CA LEU A 886 -4.25 2.99 69.10
C LEU A 886 -4.33 1.52 69.55
N ASP A 887 -5.00 0.66 68.77
CA ASP A 887 -5.11 -0.78 69.05
C ASP A 887 -3.77 -1.53 68.97
N LEU A 888 -2.88 -1.11 68.05
CA LEU A 888 -1.58 -1.78 67.84
C LEU A 888 -0.57 -1.46 68.94
N LEU A 889 -0.59 -0.22 69.46
CA LEU A 889 0.30 0.24 70.51
C LEU A 889 -0.10 -0.33 71.89
N GLN A 890 -1.39 -0.57 72.14
CA GLN A 890 -1.83 -0.90 73.49
C GLN A 890 -1.58 -2.34 73.94
N ASP A 891 -1.39 -3.36 73.08
CA ASP A 891 -1.15 -4.70 73.66
C ASP A 891 -0.45 -5.79 72.83
N ASN A 892 -0.62 -5.87 71.51
CA ASN A 892 -0.15 -7.06 70.77
C ASN A 892 1.33 -7.04 70.36
N LEU A 893 1.88 -5.87 70.03
CA LEU A 893 3.28 -5.75 69.63
C LEU A 893 4.23 -6.00 70.82
N PHE A 894 3.95 -5.36 71.96
CA PHE A 894 4.76 -5.51 73.18
C PHE A 894 4.67 -6.91 73.76
N LYS A 895 3.48 -7.54 73.80
CA LYS A 895 3.34 -8.95 74.23
C LYS A 895 4.18 -9.90 73.37
N ARG A 896 4.28 -9.66 72.05
CA ARG A 896 5.12 -10.47 71.16
C ARG A 896 6.61 -10.22 71.37
N LEU A 897 7.02 -8.96 71.56
CA LEU A 897 8.41 -8.61 71.82
C LEU A 897 8.88 -9.12 73.18
N GLU A 898 8.10 -8.92 74.26
CA GLU A 898 8.38 -9.45 75.60
C GLU A 898 8.48 -10.99 75.58
N LYS A 899 7.54 -11.68 74.92
CA LYS A 899 7.57 -13.15 74.79
C LYS A 899 8.81 -13.64 74.03
N HIS A 900 9.28 -12.89 73.03
CA HIS A 900 10.44 -13.25 72.23
C HIS A 900 11.77 -13.01 72.96
N PHE A 901 11.87 -11.92 73.73
CA PHE A 901 13.08 -11.56 74.48
C PHE A 901 13.10 -12.05 75.93
N LYS A 902 12.15 -12.91 76.33
CA LYS A 902 12.03 -13.53 77.66
C LYS A 902 13.29 -14.26 78.16
N LYS A 903 14.23 -14.59 77.27
CA LYS A 903 15.53 -15.21 77.60
C LYS A 903 16.70 -14.21 77.78
N SER A 904 16.47 -12.91 77.57
CA SER A 904 17.47 -11.84 77.76
C SER A 904 16.95 -10.78 78.75
N PRO A 905 17.23 -10.93 80.06
CA PRO A 905 16.67 -10.08 81.11
C PRO A 905 17.01 -8.58 80.97
N LYS A 906 18.18 -8.26 80.41
CA LYS A 906 18.59 -6.87 80.13
C LYS A 906 17.70 -6.21 79.06
N ARG A 907 17.35 -6.95 78.01
CA ARG A 907 16.53 -6.45 76.90
C ARG A 907 15.05 -6.41 77.22
N GLU A 908 14.56 -7.35 78.05
CA GLU A 908 13.20 -7.29 78.58
C GLU A 908 12.98 -6.04 79.44
N LYS A 909 13.99 -5.65 80.24
CA LYS A 909 13.97 -4.37 80.99
C LYS A 909 13.95 -3.14 80.06
N GLU A 910 14.67 -3.14 78.96
CA GLU A 910 14.69 -2.03 78.00
C GLU A 910 13.36 -1.92 77.21
N ILE A 911 12.78 -3.04 76.80
CA ILE A 911 11.45 -3.09 76.14
C ILE A 911 10.36 -2.60 77.10
N LYS A 912 10.44 -3.00 78.37
CA LYS A 912 9.50 -2.52 79.40
C LYS A 912 9.68 -1.02 79.65
N ARG A 913 10.92 -0.52 79.71
CA ARG A 913 11.23 0.90 79.84
C ARG A 913 10.75 1.74 78.65
N PHE A 914 10.80 1.18 77.43
CA PHE A 914 10.28 1.80 76.21
C PHE A 914 8.74 1.79 76.15
N LYS A 915 8.11 0.70 76.60
CA LYS A 915 6.66 0.61 76.79
C LYS A 915 6.18 1.63 77.82
N ASP A 916 6.89 1.76 78.93
CA ASP A 916 6.59 2.74 79.97
C ASP A 916 6.82 4.18 79.47
N LEU A 917 7.83 4.43 78.62
CA LEU A 917 8.08 5.72 77.93
C LEU A 917 6.95 6.09 76.96
N LEU A 918 6.45 5.16 76.17
CA LEU A 918 5.31 5.38 75.27
C LEU A 918 3.99 5.56 76.02
N ALA A 919 3.89 4.98 77.23
CA ALA A 919 2.77 5.18 78.14
C ALA A 919 2.90 6.43 79.01
N THR A 920 4.02 7.17 78.94
CA THR A 920 4.11 8.46 79.61
C THR A 920 3.17 9.45 78.95
N LYS A 921 2.59 10.31 79.78
CA LYS A 921 1.66 11.37 79.35
C LYS A 921 2.28 12.25 78.25
N ASP A 922 3.60 12.42 78.23
CA ASP A 922 4.32 13.24 77.25
C ASP A 922 4.22 12.74 75.80
N PHE A 923 4.15 11.42 75.53
CA PHE A 923 4.03 10.93 74.14
C PHE A 923 2.58 10.97 73.64
N ALA A 924 1.62 10.65 74.52
CA ALA A 924 0.20 10.76 74.22
C ALA A 924 -0.24 12.23 74.07
N ASP A 925 0.30 13.13 74.90
CA ASP A 925 0.10 14.58 74.78
C ASP A 925 0.85 15.12 73.54
N TRP A 926 2.07 14.66 73.21
CA TRP A 926 2.76 15.04 71.96
C TRP A 926 1.99 14.64 70.70
N ALA A 927 1.38 13.45 70.66
CA ALA A 927 0.59 13.00 69.52
C ALA A 927 -0.79 13.69 69.42
N SER A 928 -1.22 14.41 70.47
CA SER A 928 -2.55 15.04 70.55
C SER A 928 -2.54 16.58 70.67
N VAL A 929 -1.38 17.20 70.83
CA VAL A 929 -1.23 18.66 70.95
C VAL A 929 -0.71 19.26 69.63
N GLU A 930 -1.64 19.91 68.92
CA GLU A 930 -1.50 20.75 67.70
C GLU A 930 -1.06 20.06 66.39
N ASP A 931 -2.02 19.92 65.46
CA ASP A 931 -1.92 19.68 64.00
C ASP A 931 -0.59 19.12 63.47
N HIS A 932 -0.12 18.01 64.03
CA HIS A 932 0.99 17.26 63.46
C HIS A 932 0.53 16.55 62.19
N THR A 933 1.24 16.80 61.09
CA THR A 933 0.98 16.18 59.80
C THR A 933 1.34 14.69 59.85
N PHE A 934 0.83 13.92 58.90
CA PHE A 934 1.14 12.49 58.82
C PHE A 934 2.65 12.22 58.76
N GLU A 935 3.39 13.13 58.13
CA GLU A 935 4.85 13.14 58.07
C GLU A 935 5.51 13.25 59.46
N ASP A 936 5.01 14.12 60.34
CA ASP A 936 5.58 14.37 61.67
C ASP A 936 5.43 13.14 62.60
N LEU A 937 4.26 12.48 62.54
CA LEU A 937 3.97 11.26 63.28
C LEU A 937 4.81 10.08 62.78
N ALA A 938 4.96 9.93 61.46
CA ALA A 938 5.79 8.88 60.88
C ALA A 938 7.28 9.08 61.21
N GLU A 939 7.77 10.33 61.18
CA GLU A 939 9.15 10.65 61.51
C GLU A 939 9.46 10.42 63.00
N GLY A 940 8.53 10.72 63.91
CA GLY A 940 8.65 10.43 65.34
C GLY A 940 8.78 8.93 65.64
N ILE A 941 7.98 8.09 64.96
CA ILE A 941 8.04 6.63 65.10
C ILE A 941 9.36 6.08 64.56
N VAL A 942 9.82 6.58 63.41
CA VAL A 942 11.11 6.18 62.82
C VAL A 942 12.28 6.58 63.71
N LYS A 943 12.27 7.78 64.32
CA LYS A 943 13.29 8.22 65.29
C LYS A 943 13.31 7.35 66.54
N ALA A 944 12.14 6.97 67.07
CA ALA A 944 12.03 6.09 68.23
C ALA A 944 12.53 4.65 67.96
N VAL A 945 12.27 4.12 66.76
CA VAL A 945 12.75 2.79 66.33
C VAL A 945 14.26 2.78 66.08
N ASN A 946 14.82 3.85 65.51
CA ASN A 946 16.25 3.95 65.21
C ASN A 946 17.13 4.19 66.45
N ALA A 947 16.57 4.62 67.58
CA ALA A 947 17.31 4.80 68.82
C ALA A 947 17.66 3.47 69.54
N ILE A 948 17.22 2.32 69.03
CA ILE A 948 17.45 1.00 69.62
C ILE A 948 18.60 0.27 68.89
N PRO A 949 19.78 0.05 69.51
CA PRO A 949 20.94 -0.52 68.82
C PRO A 949 20.75 -2.02 68.45
N GLY A 950 21.03 -2.37 67.19
CA GLY A 950 21.13 -3.76 66.70
C GLY A 950 19.92 -4.32 65.92
N ILE A 951 19.12 -3.47 65.26
CA ILE A 951 17.86 -3.84 64.58
C ILE A 951 17.96 -3.84 63.03
N GLU A 952 19.14 -3.69 62.42
CA GLU A 952 19.28 -3.43 60.98
C GLU A 952 18.55 -4.42 60.02
N ASP A 953 18.56 -5.73 60.27
CA ASP A 953 17.90 -6.68 59.36
C ASP A 953 16.36 -6.74 59.48
N LYS A 954 15.80 -6.26 60.60
CA LYS A 954 14.35 -6.32 60.87
C LYS A 954 13.62 -4.98 60.70
N ILE A 955 14.34 -3.89 60.40
CA ILE A 955 13.74 -2.62 59.91
C ILE A 955 12.95 -2.88 58.63
N LYS A 956 13.39 -3.82 57.77
CA LYS A 956 12.68 -4.21 56.55
C LYS A 956 11.34 -4.91 56.81
N ASP A 957 11.24 -5.69 57.88
CA ASP A 957 10.01 -6.38 58.24
C ASP A 957 9.02 -5.45 58.93
N LEU A 958 9.50 -4.54 59.80
CA LEU A 958 8.67 -3.49 60.38
C LEU A 958 8.17 -2.51 59.32
N ALA A 959 9.02 -2.14 58.35
CA ALA A 959 8.65 -1.31 57.21
C ALA A 959 7.67 -2.02 56.26
N LYS A 960 7.77 -3.35 56.07
CA LYS A 960 6.77 -4.13 55.34
C LYS A 960 5.43 -4.17 56.07
N VAL A 961 5.44 -4.31 57.39
CA VAL A 961 4.22 -4.30 58.20
C VAL A 961 3.58 -2.91 58.17
N LEU A 962 4.34 -1.84 58.38
CA LEU A 962 3.88 -0.44 58.24
C LEU A 962 3.39 -0.13 56.83
N SER A 963 4.08 -0.60 55.78
CA SER A 963 3.63 -0.50 54.37
C SER A 963 2.31 -1.23 54.14
N HIS A 964 2.14 -2.41 54.73
CA HIS A 964 0.89 -3.16 54.62
C HIS A 964 -0.25 -2.43 55.35
N PHE A 965 0.05 -1.80 56.49
CA PHE A 965 -0.91 -1.01 57.28
C PHE A 965 -1.31 0.31 56.61
N VAL A 966 -0.38 1.02 55.99
CA VAL A 966 -0.66 2.19 55.14
C VAL A 966 -1.55 1.78 53.97
N ASN A 967 -1.36 0.57 53.43
CA ASN A 967 -2.19 0.03 52.36
C ASN A 967 -3.58 -0.49 52.81
N THR A 968 -3.77 -0.82 54.09
CA THR A 968 -5.07 -1.28 54.62
C THR A 968 -5.87 -0.21 55.36
N GLY A 969 -5.22 0.80 55.92
CA GLY A 969 -5.85 1.92 56.62
C GLY A 969 -6.30 3.03 55.68
N LEU A 970 -5.60 3.20 54.55
CA LEU A 970 -5.93 4.21 53.56
C LEU A 970 -6.78 3.62 52.42
N ASP A 971 -7.90 4.27 52.11
CA ASP A 971 -8.74 3.98 50.94
C ASP A 971 -8.08 4.47 49.64
N LEU A 972 -6.80 4.10 49.45
CA LEU A 972 -5.93 4.51 48.35
C LEU A 972 -6.52 4.15 47.00
N LYS A 973 -7.36 3.10 46.95
CA LYS A 973 -8.03 2.70 45.73
C LYS A 973 -9.05 3.75 45.28
N VAL A 974 -9.89 4.25 46.17
CA VAL A 974 -10.86 5.31 45.86
C VAL A 974 -10.13 6.62 45.55
N VAL A 975 -9.15 7.00 46.37
CA VAL A 975 -8.36 8.21 46.18
C VAL A 975 -7.59 8.18 44.85
N PHE A 976 -6.90 7.09 44.52
CA PHE A 976 -6.14 6.95 43.29
C PHE A 976 -7.03 6.86 42.05
N THR A 977 -8.16 6.14 42.14
CA THR A 977 -9.11 6.02 41.02
C THR A 977 -9.72 7.38 40.70
N HIS A 978 -10.18 8.11 41.71
CA HIS A 978 -10.77 9.44 41.52
C HIS A 978 -9.71 10.47 41.10
N TRP A 979 -8.50 10.41 41.65
CA TRP A 979 -7.39 11.27 41.20
C TRP A 979 -7.02 11.04 39.73
N THR A 980 -7.00 9.78 39.28
CA THR A 980 -6.71 9.45 37.87
C THR A 980 -7.81 9.99 36.95
N LYS A 981 -9.08 9.82 37.34
CA LYS A 981 -10.24 10.39 36.61
C LYS A 981 -10.21 11.92 36.58
N MET A 982 -9.85 12.57 37.69
CA MET A 982 -9.66 14.02 37.76
C MET A 982 -8.54 14.50 36.83
N LYS A 983 -7.41 13.78 36.75
CA LYS A 983 -6.29 14.10 35.84
C LYS A 983 -6.63 13.88 34.37
N GLU A 984 -7.42 12.86 34.07
CA GLU A 984 -7.91 12.62 32.71
C GLU A 984 -8.90 13.71 32.28
N PHE A 985 -9.80 14.13 33.18
CA PHE A 985 -10.68 15.27 32.96
C PHE A 985 -9.90 16.58 32.73
N GLU A 986 -8.84 16.84 33.50
CA GLU A 986 -7.94 17.99 33.29
C GLU A 986 -7.24 17.98 31.93
N LYS A 987 -6.81 16.81 31.43
CA LYS A 987 -6.24 16.70 30.08
C LYS A 987 -7.30 16.93 29.00
N ASN A 988 -8.53 16.47 29.23
CA ASN A 988 -9.63 16.61 28.28
C ASN A 988 -10.23 18.02 28.28
N LEU A 989 -10.07 18.81 29.35
CA LEU A 989 -10.50 20.21 29.42
C LEU A 989 -9.90 21.06 28.30
N ASP A 990 -8.61 20.89 27.97
CA ASP A 990 -7.96 21.62 26.87
C ASP A 990 -8.55 21.22 25.50
N LEU A 991 -8.92 19.95 25.33
CA LEU A 991 -9.59 19.45 24.14
C LEU A 991 -11.03 19.98 24.03
N TYR A 992 -11.78 20.04 25.13
CA TYR A 992 -13.11 20.67 25.17
C TYR A 992 -13.03 22.16 24.82
N TYR A 993 -12.06 22.90 25.37
CA TYR A 993 -11.87 24.32 25.03
C TYR A 993 -11.50 24.52 23.56
N LYS A 994 -10.63 23.67 23.00
CA LYS A 994 -10.28 23.71 21.58
C LYS A 994 -11.49 23.39 20.69
N ALA A 995 -12.28 22.38 21.03
CA ALA A 995 -13.48 22.00 20.29
C ALA A 995 -14.56 23.10 20.34
N VAL A 996 -14.82 23.68 21.51
CA VAL A 996 -15.76 24.81 21.69
C VAL A 996 -15.27 26.05 20.93
N SER A 997 -13.97 26.36 20.96
CA SER A 997 -13.38 27.48 20.23
C SER A 997 -13.49 27.29 18.71
N ALA A 998 -13.15 26.10 18.20
CA ALA A 998 -13.28 25.76 16.78
C ALA A 998 -14.75 25.84 16.32
N GLN A 999 -15.68 25.33 17.12
CA GLN A 999 -17.10 25.36 16.82
C GLN A 999 -17.66 26.79 16.82
N LYS A 1000 -17.21 27.65 17.75
CA LYS A 1000 -17.56 29.07 17.78
C LYS A 1000 -17.04 29.82 16.55
N GLN A 1001 -15.78 29.58 16.16
CA GLN A 1001 -15.21 30.15 14.93
C GLN A 1001 -15.96 29.68 13.68
N TYR A 1002 -16.39 28.43 13.63
CA TYR A 1002 -17.20 27.90 12.54
C TYR A 1002 -18.57 28.59 12.46
N ILE A 1003 -19.26 28.75 13.60
CA ILE A 1003 -20.52 29.50 13.70
C ILE A 1003 -20.36 30.95 13.25
N GLU A 1004 -19.29 31.64 13.67
CA GLU A 1004 -18.98 33.01 13.27
C GLU A 1004 -18.75 33.13 11.75
N LYS A 1005 -18.01 32.18 11.16
CA LYS A 1005 -17.81 32.11 9.70
C LYS A 1005 -19.11 31.88 8.94
N CYS A 1006 -19.94 30.93 9.38
CA CYS A 1006 -21.24 30.67 8.76
C CYS A 1006 -22.17 31.90 8.85
N MET A 1007 -22.25 32.56 10.01
CA MET A 1007 -23.06 33.78 10.15
C MET A 1007 -22.55 34.92 9.28
N LYS A 1008 -21.23 35.07 9.13
CA LYS A 1008 -20.63 36.07 8.25
C LYS A 1008 -21.02 35.82 6.79
N ARG A 1009 -20.87 34.58 6.32
CA ARG A 1009 -21.23 34.20 4.94
C ARG A 1009 -22.73 34.33 4.67
N ILE A 1010 -23.58 33.96 5.63
CA ILE A 1010 -25.04 34.17 5.53
C ILE A 1010 -25.36 35.65 5.33
N LYS A 1011 -24.75 36.56 6.13
CA LYS A 1011 -24.96 38.01 5.98
C LYS A 1011 -24.46 38.55 4.64
N GLU A 1012 -23.36 38.02 4.12
CA GLU A 1012 -22.83 38.37 2.80
C GLU A 1012 -23.82 37.96 1.69
N ILE A 1013 -24.32 36.73 1.72
CA ILE A 1013 -25.30 36.22 0.74
C ILE A 1013 -26.64 36.96 0.84
N GLU A 1014 -27.14 37.21 2.06
CA GLU A 1014 -28.37 38.00 2.26
C GLU A 1014 -28.22 39.43 1.72
N GLY A 1015 -27.03 40.03 1.87
CA GLY A 1015 -26.70 41.33 1.28
C GLY A 1015 -26.58 41.30 -0.25
N GLU A 1016 -26.08 40.22 -0.83
CA GLU A 1016 -26.03 40.01 -2.28
C GLU A 1016 -27.44 39.81 -2.87
N LEU A 1017 -28.29 39.02 -2.22
CA LEU A 1017 -29.70 38.83 -2.60
C LEU A 1017 -30.51 40.13 -2.47
N GLN A 1018 -30.30 40.94 -1.42
CA GLN A 1018 -30.95 42.25 -1.31
C GLN A 1018 -30.55 43.21 -2.45
N LYS A 1019 -29.28 43.19 -2.87
CA LYS A 1019 -28.80 44.02 -3.99
C LYS A 1019 -29.34 43.54 -5.35
N LEU A 1020 -29.65 42.25 -5.49
CA LEU A 1020 -30.29 41.68 -6.67
C LEU A 1020 -31.78 42.06 -6.71
N ASN A 1021 -32.50 41.94 -5.59
CA ASN A 1021 -33.91 42.33 -5.45
C ASN A 1021 -34.17 43.84 -5.57
N GLN A 1022 -33.16 44.69 -5.35
CA GLN A 1022 -33.27 46.14 -5.59
C GLN A 1022 -32.97 46.53 -7.06
N LYS A 1023 -32.47 45.60 -7.88
CA LYS A 1023 -32.13 45.80 -9.30
C LYS A 1023 -33.15 45.19 -10.26
N SER A 1024 -34.00 44.27 -9.80
CA SER A 1024 -35.26 43.90 -10.45
C SER A 1024 -36.34 44.93 -10.12
#